data_AF-A0A7R9L759-F1
#
_entry.id   AF-A0A7R9L759-F1
#
_cell.length_a   1.000
_cell.length_b   1.000
_cell.length_c   1.000
_cell.angle_alpha   90.00
_cell.angle_beta   90.00
_cell.angle_gamma   90.00
#
_symmetry.space_group_name_H-M   'P 1'
#
loop_
_entity.id
_entity.type
_entity.pdbx_description
1 polymer ?
#
loop_
_entity_poly.entity_id
_entity_poly.type
_entity_poly.pdbx_seq_one_letter_code
_entity_poly.pdbx_strand_id
1 'polypeptide(L)'
;MGEYTEGVARGVDTYTLHQPLGVCAGITPFNFPAMIPLWMFPMAIVCGNTFVLKPSEQDPLSTMMLVELALQAGVPAGVLNVVHGGKQVVDRLCTHPDIKAISFVGSTAVGTHVYNLAGQHGKRVQSMMGAKNHVVVMPDANKEQTLNALVGAAFGAAGQRCMALSVAVMVGETKNWVDELVEKAKTLKVNAGHEPQTDIGPVISPRAKARVIDLINSGIAQGAQLLLDGRDVQVQGYENGNFVGATIFNQVSTDMRIYTEEIFGPVLAIIHVDTLEQAIELVNANPFGNGVGLFTQSGATARTFQSTIDIGQVGINIPIPVPVPFFSFTGSRGSKLGDLGPYGKQAVKFYTQTKTITSRWFEDTQEKGEVNTTISLRNMGGKMAHNLLKAGLTVYGFDLSDVAIAHFTEAGGIACNSPQKAAENADVVITMLPAAKHVKEVYLGENGVLAVLKQGSLCIDSSTIDPQTIKDIAAIGAEQGIQICDAPVSGGTIGAQAGTLTFMLGTDDKAFEQVKSVLAPMGKNIVHCGEVGAGQIAKICNNLILGISMAAVAEGMALGAKLGIDAQALAGVINSSSGRCWSSEVCNPWPGISANAPAGRGYSDGFASQLMLKDLGLAVEAAGQVKQPLLLGGLVQQLYQQLCMQDGAVQEMLSGSVDQLNACYECCDRHAEADREKVALYWQGKDGRKEQYTFAQLKKWSSQFANFLKSQGIQAGDRISGLLPRTPELLVVILAAWRIGAVYQPLFTAFGPKAIEHRVQLAKSKLVVTDIGNRSKLDEVAQCPQIMTAADQQGHVVQQGDLDFWKELNQHAEQCDLVMQSIQDPFLLMFTSGTTGPAKPLEVPLKALIAFGNYMKDAIGLRADDAFWNIADPGWAYGAPTAYRMMMAADPAQMAQLKEVGMVVCNHHGLSHDVRAGAAGFASPGYRVAVVDDQGNELPADTAGILAVDISQSPMMWFGGYKESRKSPFIKNYYLTGDTAELHADGSMSFVGRSDDVITTSGYRIGPFDVESALLEHEAVIEAAVVGVPDPERTEIKIKHHLRNWLNNLGNLSKNVCLPMLIQDKLNLLLNYPRPQVARFNAFYYEIKKLLNNN
;
A
#
# COMPACT_ATOMS: atom_id res chain seq x y z
N MET A 1 -8.51 17.15 14.28
CA MET A 1 -9.75 17.78 13.77
C MET A 1 -9.99 19.02 14.61
N GLY A 2 -9.57 20.18 14.12
CA GLY A 2 -9.73 21.46 14.78
C GLY A 2 -9.61 22.52 13.69
N GLU A 3 -10.31 23.63 13.87
CA GLU A 3 -10.18 24.81 13.02
C GLU A 3 -8.95 25.60 13.51
N TYR A 4 -8.19 26.19 12.59
CA TYR A 4 -7.05 27.05 12.92
C TYR A 4 -7.06 28.25 11.97
N THR A 5 -6.99 29.45 12.54
CA THR A 5 -6.92 30.71 11.79
C THR A 5 -5.80 31.55 12.39
N GLU A 6 -4.77 31.82 11.59
CA GLU A 6 -3.65 32.70 11.96
C GLU A 6 -4.08 34.18 11.82
N GLY A 7 -3.59 35.03 12.72
CA GLY A 7 -3.67 36.49 12.52
C GLY A 7 -5.08 37.08 12.50
N VAL A 8 -6.02 36.51 13.29
CA VAL A 8 -7.38 37.08 13.46
C VAL A 8 -7.35 38.52 14.00
N ALA A 9 -6.26 38.88 14.67
CA ALA A 9 -5.83 40.24 14.93
C ALA A 9 -4.29 40.29 14.99
N ARG A 10 -3.69 41.48 15.08
CA ARG A 10 -2.22 41.65 15.14
C ARG A 10 -1.62 40.85 16.31
N GLY A 11 -0.87 39.80 15.98
CA GLY A 11 -0.22 38.90 16.96
C GLY A 11 -1.17 37.95 17.69
N VAL A 12 -2.37 37.74 17.15
CA VAL A 12 -3.41 36.89 17.76
C VAL A 12 -3.80 35.77 16.81
N ASP A 13 -3.67 34.54 17.28
CA ASP A 13 -4.12 33.33 16.58
C ASP A 13 -5.37 32.76 17.26
N THR A 14 -6.19 32.02 16.52
CA THR A 14 -7.34 31.32 17.09
C THR A 14 -7.47 29.91 16.54
N TYR A 15 -7.67 28.93 17.41
CA TYR A 15 -7.82 27.52 17.03
C TYR A 15 -8.70 26.72 17.97
N THR A 16 -9.22 25.58 17.51
CA THR A 16 -10.05 24.69 18.33
C THR A 16 -9.39 23.34 18.60
N LEU A 17 -9.62 22.82 19.81
CA LEU A 17 -9.20 21.50 20.27
C LEU A 17 -10.45 20.69 20.66
N HIS A 18 -10.48 19.39 20.35
CA HIS A 18 -11.46 18.48 20.91
C HIS A 18 -10.84 17.72 22.08
N GLN A 19 -11.36 17.95 23.29
CA GLN A 19 -10.86 17.33 24.51
C GLN A 19 -11.88 16.32 25.07
N PRO A 20 -11.43 15.26 25.76
CA PRO A 20 -12.33 14.35 26.44
C PRO A 20 -13.20 15.09 27.47
N LEU A 21 -14.37 14.51 27.75
CA LEU A 21 -15.29 15.00 28.79
C LEU A 21 -14.90 14.52 30.19
N GLY A 22 -14.33 13.32 30.31
CA GLY A 22 -14.00 12.69 31.60
C GLY A 22 -14.62 11.30 31.73
N VAL A 23 -15.51 11.09 32.70
CA VAL A 23 -16.24 9.82 32.89
C VAL A 23 -17.55 9.85 32.11
N CYS A 24 -17.75 8.86 31.26
CA CYS A 24 -18.97 8.66 30.47
C CYS A 24 -19.66 7.35 30.88
N ALA A 25 -20.96 7.22 30.66
CA ALA A 25 -21.70 5.99 30.93
C ALA A 25 -22.56 5.53 29.76
N GLY A 26 -22.69 4.21 29.62
CA GLY A 26 -23.50 3.56 28.60
C GLY A 26 -24.53 2.62 29.23
N ILE A 27 -25.78 2.69 28.79
CA ILE A 27 -26.86 1.80 29.22
C ILE A 27 -27.40 1.10 27.98
N THR A 28 -27.29 -0.23 27.94
CA THR A 28 -27.56 -1.03 26.74
C THR A 28 -28.70 -2.02 26.92
N PRO A 29 -29.46 -2.32 25.86
CA PRO A 29 -30.61 -3.22 25.91
C PRO A 29 -30.18 -4.68 25.73
N PHE A 30 -31.13 -5.60 25.84
CA PHE A 30 -30.88 -7.04 25.73
C PHE A 30 -30.60 -7.47 24.29
N ASN A 31 -31.36 -6.96 23.32
CA ASN A 31 -31.41 -7.55 21.98
C ASN A 31 -30.08 -7.57 21.20
N PHE A 32 -29.11 -6.73 21.57
CA PHE A 32 -27.78 -6.76 21.01
C PHE A 32 -26.72 -6.53 22.10
N PRO A 33 -26.41 -7.56 22.92
CA PRO A 33 -25.56 -7.43 24.09
C PRO A 33 -24.06 -7.36 23.73
N ALA A 34 -23.71 -7.52 22.45
CA ALA A 34 -22.36 -7.31 21.93
C ALA A 34 -22.26 -6.01 21.11
N MET A 35 -23.10 -5.89 20.08
CA MET A 35 -23.03 -4.79 19.12
C MET A 35 -23.27 -3.42 19.76
N ILE A 36 -24.29 -3.25 20.60
CA ILE A 36 -24.62 -1.93 21.16
C ILE A 36 -23.57 -1.43 22.17
N PRO A 37 -23.03 -2.26 23.08
CA PRO A 37 -21.85 -1.87 23.85
C PRO A 37 -20.70 -1.36 22.98
N LEU A 38 -20.41 -2.05 21.87
CA LEU A 38 -19.36 -1.68 20.91
C LEU A 38 -19.65 -0.37 20.16
N TRP A 39 -20.90 0.09 20.11
CA TRP A 39 -21.20 1.43 19.60
C TRP A 39 -20.72 2.52 20.56
N MET A 40 -20.68 2.23 21.85
CA MET A 40 -20.47 3.24 22.90
C MET A 40 -19.04 3.28 23.43
N PHE A 41 -18.60 2.22 24.11
CA PHE A 41 -17.35 2.27 24.89
C PHE A 41 -16.09 2.43 24.03
N PRO A 42 -15.95 1.81 22.84
CA PRO A 42 -14.74 1.99 22.04
C PRO A 42 -14.56 3.45 21.62
N MET A 43 -15.64 4.10 21.17
CA MET A 43 -15.61 5.50 20.76
C MET A 43 -15.37 6.44 21.93
N ALA A 44 -15.93 6.16 23.10
CA ALA A 44 -15.68 6.97 24.29
C ALA A 44 -14.20 6.89 24.73
N ILE A 45 -13.64 5.67 24.78
CA ILE A 45 -12.26 5.41 25.21
C ILE A 45 -11.25 6.01 24.25
N VAL A 46 -11.42 5.81 22.93
CA VAL A 46 -10.50 6.38 21.94
C VAL A 46 -10.53 7.92 21.91
N CYS A 47 -11.64 8.53 22.34
CA CYS A 47 -11.73 9.98 22.53
C CYS A 47 -11.08 10.47 23.84
N GLY A 48 -10.50 9.57 24.65
CA GLY A 48 -9.78 9.88 25.89
C GLY A 48 -10.65 9.85 27.16
N ASN A 49 -11.85 9.26 27.12
CA ASN A 49 -12.74 9.16 28.29
C ASN A 49 -12.57 7.82 29.01
N THR A 50 -12.97 7.78 30.28
CA THR A 50 -13.27 6.51 30.97
C THR A 50 -14.76 6.20 30.84
N PHE A 51 -15.12 4.92 30.96
CA PHE A 51 -16.46 4.44 30.63
C PHE A 51 -17.03 3.49 31.69
N VAL A 52 -18.28 3.74 32.08
CA VAL A 52 -19.07 2.86 32.95
C VAL A 52 -20.24 2.28 32.16
N LEU A 53 -20.20 0.98 31.89
CA LEU A 53 -21.21 0.27 31.12
C LEU A 53 -22.20 -0.44 32.05
N LYS A 54 -23.50 -0.25 31.83
CA LYS A 54 -24.61 -0.94 32.50
C LYS A 54 -25.37 -1.76 31.45
N PRO A 55 -24.97 -3.02 31.20
CA PRO A 55 -25.63 -3.87 30.22
C PRO A 55 -26.92 -4.48 30.75
N SER A 56 -27.79 -4.90 29.85
CA SER A 56 -28.98 -5.69 30.17
C SER A 56 -28.66 -6.84 31.14
N GLU A 57 -29.48 -6.96 32.19
CA GLU A 57 -29.43 -8.06 33.15
C GLU A 57 -29.98 -9.39 32.58
N GLN A 58 -30.62 -9.36 31.42
CA GLN A 58 -31.22 -10.55 30.80
C GLN A 58 -30.19 -11.43 30.08
N ASP A 59 -29.09 -10.86 29.63
CA ASP A 59 -28.06 -11.48 28.77
C ASP A 59 -26.67 -10.84 28.88
N PRO A 60 -26.12 -10.66 30.09
CA PRO A 60 -24.90 -9.88 30.31
C PRO A 60 -23.60 -10.56 29.82
N LEU A 61 -23.62 -11.87 29.59
CA LEU A 61 -22.39 -12.66 29.40
C LEU A 61 -21.60 -12.27 28.16
N SER A 62 -22.28 -12.00 27.04
CA SER A 62 -21.61 -11.54 25.81
C SER A 62 -20.92 -10.19 26.00
N THR A 63 -21.53 -9.28 26.78
CA THR A 63 -20.89 -8.01 27.15
C THR A 63 -19.65 -8.24 28.01
N MET A 64 -19.73 -9.14 29.00
CA MET A 64 -18.61 -9.43 29.90
C MET A 64 -17.41 -10.00 29.14
N MET A 65 -17.64 -10.90 28.18
CA MET A 65 -16.58 -11.41 27.31
C MET A 65 -15.89 -10.28 26.51
N LEU A 66 -16.65 -9.30 26.00
CA LEU A 66 -16.05 -8.14 25.32
C LEU A 66 -15.19 -7.28 26.25
N VAL A 67 -15.59 -7.13 27.52
CA VAL A 67 -14.81 -6.37 28.51
C VAL A 67 -13.53 -7.11 28.89
N GLU A 68 -13.57 -8.43 29.03
CA GLU A 68 -12.37 -9.26 29.22
C GLU A 68 -11.42 -9.15 28.04
N LEU A 69 -11.94 -9.21 26.80
CA LEU A 69 -11.15 -9.01 25.59
C LEU A 69 -10.56 -7.59 25.50
N ALA A 70 -11.27 -6.57 25.97
CA ALA A 70 -10.75 -5.20 26.01
C ALA A 70 -9.54 -5.08 26.96
N LEU A 71 -9.59 -5.74 28.12
CA LEU A 71 -8.46 -5.81 29.05
C LEU A 71 -7.28 -6.55 28.41
N GLN A 72 -7.53 -7.69 27.75
CA GLN A 72 -6.48 -8.44 27.02
C GLN A 72 -5.87 -7.63 25.88
N ALA A 73 -6.66 -6.79 25.21
CA ALA A 73 -6.20 -5.89 24.16
C ALA A 73 -5.37 -4.69 24.68
N GLY A 74 -5.18 -4.56 25.99
CA GLY A 74 -4.35 -3.52 26.60
C GLY A 74 -5.09 -2.27 27.06
N VAL A 75 -6.43 -2.28 27.12
CA VAL A 75 -7.19 -1.19 27.77
C VAL A 75 -6.82 -1.16 29.26
N PRO A 76 -6.32 -0.02 29.81
CA PRO A 76 -5.92 0.03 31.21
C PRO A 76 -7.06 -0.27 32.17
N ALA A 77 -6.76 -0.98 33.26
CA ALA A 77 -7.75 -1.28 34.30
C ALA A 77 -8.36 0.00 34.87
N GLY A 78 -9.69 0.01 35.04
CA GLY A 78 -10.44 1.19 35.48
C GLY A 78 -10.86 2.15 34.37
N VAL A 79 -10.36 2.01 33.13
CA VAL A 79 -10.83 2.81 31.98
C VAL A 79 -12.17 2.31 31.47
N LEU A 80 -12.40 0.99 31.42
CA LEU A 80 -13.69 0.38 31.13
C LEU A 80 -14.18 -0.38 32.37
N ASN A 81 -15.36 -0.02 32.86
CA ASN A 81 -15.98 -0.63 34.04
C ASN A 81 -17.38 -1.13 33.68
N VAL A 82 -17.80 -2.23 34.30
CA VAL A 82 -19.17 -2.75 34.17
C VAL A 82 -19.87 -2.71 35.52
N VAL A 83 -21.10 -2.20 35.56
CA VAL A 83 -21.95 -2.23 36.75
C VAL A 83 -23.29 -2.84 36.36
N HIS A 84 -23.63 -3.99 36.93
CA HIS A 84 -24.92 -4.64 36.72
C HIS A 84 -26.00 -4.07 37.63
N GLY A 85 -27.27 -4.20 37.20
CA GLY A 85 -28.43 -3.87 38.01
C GLY A 85 -29.54 -3.18 37.21
N GLY A 86 -30.73 -3.07 37.80
CA GLY A 86 -31.90 -2.48 37.14
C GLY A 86 -31.99 -0.95 37.27
N LYS A 87 -33.23 -0.45 37.40
CA LYS A 87 -33.54 0.99 37.48
C LYS A 87 -32.71 1.77 38.49
N GLN A 88 -32.47 1.23 39.69
CA GLN A 88 -31.73 1.94 40.74
C GLN A 88 -30.30 2.30 40.32
N VAL A 89 -29.62 1.40 39.60
CA VAL A 89 -28.26 1.65 39.09
C VAL A 89 -28.32 2.70 37.98
N VAL A 90 -29.29 2.61 37.08
CA VAL A 90 -29.50 3.61 36.02
C VAL A 90 -29.74 5.00 36.61
N ASP A 91 -30.63 5.13 37.59
CA ASP A 91 -30.91 6.40 38.26
C ASP A 91 -29.65 6.95 38.94
N ARG A 92 -28.84 6.09 39.55
CA ARG A 92 -27.58 6.50 40.17
C ARG A 92 -26.58 7.00 39.13
N LEU A 93 -26.45 6.35 37.98
CA LEU A 93 -25.61 6.82 36.88
C LEU A 93 -26.09 8.19 36.35
N CYS A 94 -27.40 8.35 36.18
CA CYS A 94 -28.03 9.61 35.75
C CYS A 94 -27.80 10.78 36.71
N THR A 95 -27.61 10.51 38.01
CA THR A 95 -27.49 11.54 39.05
C THR A 95 -26.06 11.73 39.57
N HIS A 96 -25.11 10.85 39.23
CA HIS A 96 -23.74 10.91 39.76
C HIS A 96 -22.98 12.15 39.25
N PRO A 97 -22.37 12.98 40.11
CA PRO A 97 -21.76 14.26 39.70
C PRO A 97 -20.57 14.11 38.73
N ASP A 98 -19.82 13.01 38.83
CA ASP A 98 -18.63 12.79 38.00
C ASP A 98 -18.92 12.32 36.57
N ILE A 99 -20.09 11.73 36.32
CA ILE A 99 -20.49 11.29 34.98
C ILE A 99 -20.91 12.50 34.17
N LYS A 100 -20.26 12.72 33.03
CA LYS A 100 -20.44 13.91 32.17
C LYS A 100 -21.37 13.67 30.98
N ALA A 101 -21.45 12.43 30.51
CA ALA A 101 -22.31 12.05 29.40
C ALA A 101 -22.92 10.65 29.58
N ILE A 102 -24.15 10.48 29.10
CA ILE A 102 -24.89 9.21 29.14
C ILE A 102 -25.38 8.86 27.73
N SER A 103 -25.00 7.66 27.29
CA SER A 103 -25.48 7.04 26.06
C SER A 103 -26.46 5.92 26.40
N PHE A 104 -27.70 6.04 25.94
CA PHE A 104 -28.75 5.06 26.18
C PHE A 104 -29.27 4.50 24.85
N VAL A 105 -29.51 3.19 24.82
CA VAL A 105 -30.32 2.54 23.78
C VAL A 105 -31.30 1.59 24.46
N GLY A 106 -32.59 1.65 24.11
CA GLY A 106 -33.60 0.78 24.68
C GLY A 106 -35.03 1.23 24.38
N SER A 107 -35.97 0.94 25.28
CA SER A 107 -37.38 1.29 25.07
C SER A 107 -37.66 2.79 25.28
N THR A 108 -38.71 3.30 24.64
CA THR A 108 -39.09 4.72 24.72
C THR A 108 -39.40 5.20 26.14
N ALA A 109 -40.06 4.37 26.95
CA ALA A 109 -40.38 4.72 28.33
C ALA A 109 -39.12 4.92 29.19
N VAL A 110 -38.15 4.00 29.08
CA VAL A 110 -36.89 4.08 29.84
C VAL A 110 -35.98 5.17 29.27
N GLY A 111 -35.89 5.27 27.93
CA GLY A 111 -35.06 6.27 27.27
C GLY A 111 -35.49 7.70 27.55
N THR A 112 -36.80 7.96 27.63
CA THR A 112 -37.34 9.26 28.06
C THR A 112 -36.98 9.57 29.51
N HIS A 113 -37.10 8.58 30.41
CA HIS A 113 -36.70 8.73 31.81
C HIS A 113 -35.21 9.06 31.95
N VAL A 114 -34.33 8.32 31.26
CA VAL A 114 -32.89 8.56 31.27
C VAL A 114 -32.55 9.94 30.71
N TYR A 115 -33.14 10.32 29.57
CA TYR A 115 -32.92 11.63 28.96
C TYR A 115 -33.30 12.78 29.89
N ASN A 116 -34.50 12.72 30.47
CA ASN A 116 -35.01 13.76 31.36
C ASN A 116 -34.21 13.84 32.66
N LEU A 117 -33.97 12.70 33.32
CA LEU A 117 -33.27 12.68 34.60
C LEU A 117 -31.81 13.14 34.43
N ALA A 118 -31.06 12.55 33.50
CA ALA A 118 -29.66 12.93 33.31
C ALA A 118 -29.50 14.36 32.80
N GLY A 119 -30.42 14.82 31.93
CA GLY A 119 -30.46 16.21 31.45
C GLY A 119 -30.71 17.22 32.56
N GLN A 120 -31.63 16.93 33.50
CA GLN A 120 -31.88 17.76 34.69
C GLN A 120 -30.63 17.90 35.59
N HIS A 121 -29.74 16.91 35.55
CA HIS A 121 -28.46 16.92 36.26
C HIS A 121 -27.29 17.44 35.40
N GLY A 122 -27.58 18.17 34.31
CA GLY A 122 -26.60 18.89 33.49
C GLY A 122 -25.72 18.01 32.62
N LYS A 123 -26.09 16.75 32.39
CA LYS A 123 -25.31 15.80 31.58
C LYS A 123 -25.67 15.91 30.11
N ARG A 124 -24.70 15.60 29.24
CA ARG A 124 -25.01 15.33 27.82
C ARG A 124 -25.70 13.98 27.71
N VAL A 125 -26.79 13.90 26.97
CA VAL A 125 -27.53 12.65 26.80
C VAL A 125 -27.86 12.41 25.35
N GLN A 126 -27.59 11.20 24.88
CA GLN A 126 -28.14 10.67 23.64
C GLN A 126 -28.94 9.41 24.00
N SER A 127 -30.20 9.35 23.56
CA SER A 127 -31.14 8.31 23.95
C SER A 127 -31.85 7.78 22.71
N MET A 128 -31.44 6.59 22.25
CA MET A 128 -32.10 5.89 21.14
C MET A 128 -33.21 5.01 21.69
N MET A 129 -34.40 5.12 21.11
CA MET A 129 -35.64 4.61 21.68
C MET A 129 -36.34 3.65 20.71
N GLY A 130 -37.57 3.24 21.06
CA GLY A 130 -38.35 2.27 20.29
C GLY A 130 -38.69 2.73 18.87
N ALA A 131 -39.17 1.79 18.07
CA ALA A 131 -39.43 2.00 16.66
C ALA A 131 -40.71 1.31 16.17
N LYS A 132 -41.17 1.77 15.02
CA LYS A 132 -42.19 1.12 14.20
C LYS A 132 -41.81 1.34 12.74
N ASN A 133 -40.96 0.47 12.20
CA ASN A 133 -40.40 0.69 10.86
C ASN A 133 -41.34 0.18 9.78
N HIS A 134 -41.41 0.96 8.71
CA HIS A 134 -42.20 0.67 7.52
C HIS A 134 -41.30 0.31 6.35
N VAL A 135 -41.76 -0.59 5.49
CA VAL A 135 -41.22 -0.77 4.15
C VAL A 135 -42.34 -0.56 3.14
N VAL A 136 -42.14 0.39 2.23
CA VAL A 136 -43.05 0.69 1.12
C VAL A 136 -42.66 -0.16 -0.09
N VAL A 137 -43.63 -0.85 -0.68
CA VAL A 137 -43.42 -1.72 -1.85
C VAL A 137 -44.18 -1.17 -3.04
N MET A 138 -43.44 -0.74 -4.07
CA MET A 138 -44.01 -0.26 -5.31
C MET A 138 -44.27 -1.39 -6.31
N PRO A 139 -45.27 -1.27 -7.23
CA PRO A 139 -45.57 -2.30 -8.23
C PRO A 139 -44.41 -2.67 -9.15
N ASP A 140 -43.47 -1.75 -9.36
CA ASP A 140 -42.29 -1.95 -10.20
C ASP A 140 -41.12 -2.62 -9.46
N ALA A 141 -41.26 -2.92 -8.17
CA ALA A 141 -40.24 -3.61 -7.39
C ALA A 141 -39.98 -5.03 -7.93
N ASN A 142 -38.73 -5.50 -7.77
CA ASN A 142 -38.44 -6.92 -8.00
C ASN A 142 -39.15 -7.76 -6.94
N LYS A 143 -40.23 -8.44 -7.33
CA LYS A 143 -41.12 -9.17 -6.42
C LYS A 143 -40.38 -10.23 -5.59
N GLU A 144 -39.61 -11.10 -6.23
CA GLU A 144 -38.97 -12.25 -5.57
C GLU A 144 -37.97 -11.78 -4.49
N GLN A 145 -37.10 -10.83 -4.85
CA GLN A 145 -36.12 -10.26 -3.93
C GLN A 145 -36.80 -9.46 -2.80
N THR A 146 -37.85 -8.70 -3.14
CA THR A 146 -38.61 -7.92 -2.16
C THR A 146 -39.22 -8.85 -1.11
N LEU A 147 -39.95 -9.88 -1.52
CA LEU A 147 -40.60 -10.80 -0.59
C LEU A 147 -39.59 -11.51 0.32
N ASN A 148 -38.47 -11.98 -0.21
CA ASN A 148 -37.40 -12.57 0.61
C ASN A 148 -36.83 -11.57 1.63
N ALA A 149 -36.65 -10.32 1.21
CA ALA A 149 -36.14 -9.26 2.07
C ALA A 149 -37.12 -8.89 3.19
N LEU A 150 -38.44 -8.83 2.91
CA LEU A 150 -39.47 -8.57 3.92
C LEU A 150 -39.48 -9.68 4.99
N VAL A 151 -39.41 -10.95 4.59
CA VAL A 151 -39.38 -12.11 5.49
C VAL A 151 -38.17 -12.03 6.44
N GLY A 152 -36.97 -11.85 5.90
CA GLY A 152 -35.75 -11.74 6.71
C GLY A 152 -35.78 -10.54 7.67
N ALA A 153 -36.31 -9.40 7.20
CA ALA A 153 -36.37 -8.18 7.98
C ALA A 153 -37.41 -8.20 9.11
N ALA A 154 -38.54 -8.89 8.91
CA ALA A 154 -39.63 -8.96 9.87
C ALA A 154 -39.39 -10.01 10.96
N PHE A 155 -38.86 -11.19 10.59
CA PHE A 155 -38.80 -12.33 11.50
C PHE A 155 -37.39 -12.64 12.02
N GLY A 156 -36.34 -12.11 11.39
CA GLY A 156 -34.96 -12.28 11.85
C GLY A 156 -34.75 -11.83 13.30
N ALA A 157 -33.98 -12.59 14.07
CA ALA A 157 -33.82 -12.42 15.52
C ALA A 157 -35.16 -12.39 16.29
N ALA A 158 -36.15 -13.15 15.81
CA ALA A 158 -37.51 -13.20 16.34
C ALA A 158 -38.18 -11.80 16.40
N GLY A 159 -37.84 -10.90 15.47
CA GLY A 159 -38.38 -9.54 15.41
C GLY A 159 -37.93 -8.62 16.57
N GLN A 160 -37.02 -9.05 17.44
CA GLN A 160 -36.52 -8.26 18.57
C GLN A 160 -35.41 -7.29 18.15
N ARG A 161 -35.70 -6.45 17.14
CA ARG A 161 -34.75 -5.46 16.63
C ARG A 161 -35.43 -4.09 16.56
N CYS A 162 -34.76 -3.04 17.00
CA CYS A 162 -35.25 -1.66 16.80
C CYS A 162 -35.37 -1.31 15.30
N MET A 163 -34.64 -2.02 14.43
CA MET A 163 -34.71 -1.89 12.97
C MET A 163 -35.50 -3.02 12.31
N ALA A 164 -36.25 -3.84 13.07
CA ALA A 164 -37.12 -4.86 12.48
C ALA A 164 -38.17 -4.22 11.58
N LEU A 165 -38.49 -4.87 10.47
CA LEU A 165 -39.63 -4.52 9.65
C LEU A 165 -40.91 -4.96 10.38
N SER A 166 -41.71 -3.99 10.84
CA SER A 166 -42.96 -4.28 11.54
C SER A 166 -44.20 -3.97 10.72
N VAL A 167 -44.09 -3.13 9.69
CA VAL A 167 -45.19 -2.73 8.82
C VAL A 167 -44.77 -2.76 7.35
N ALA A 168 -45.41 -3.59 6.53
CA ALA A 168 -45.29 -3.53 5.08
C ALA A 168 -46.43 -2.69 4.50
N VAL A 169 -46.09 -1.69 3.68
CA VAL A 169 -47.05 -0.83 2.98
C VAL A 169 -47.06 -1.23 1.51
N MET A 170 -48.11 -1.93 1.09
CA MET A 170 -48.27 -2.46 -0.25
C MET A 170 -49.01 -1.44 -1.11
N VAL A 171 -48.34 -0.88 -2.11
CA VAL A 171 -48.90 0.14 -3.00
C VAL A 171 -49.55 -0.51 -4.23
N GLY A 172 -50.81 -0.16 -4.51
CA GLY A 172 -51.53 -0.56 -5.73
C GLY A 172 -51.65 -2.07 -5.90
N GLU A 173 -51.12 -2.61 -7.00
CA GLU A 173 -51.23 -4.04 -7.37
C GLU A 173 -50.41 -4.98 -6.48
N THR A 174 -49.46 -4.45 -5.69
CA THR A 174 -48.61 -5.26 -4.81
C THR A 174 -49.39 -5.94 -3.69
N LYS A 175 -50.63 -5.51 -3.39
CA LYS A 175 -51.57 -6.21 -2.50
C LYS A 175 -51.82 -7.67 -2.91
N ASN A 176 -51.64 -8.00 -4.19
CA ASN A 176 -51.78 -9.36 -4.71
C ASN A 176 -50.56 -10.26 -4.40
N TRP A 177 -49.49 -9.72 -3.79
CA TRP A 177 -48.27 -10.48 -3.46
C TRP A 177 -48.30 -11.06 -2.03
N VAL A 178 -49.33 -10.73 -1.25
CA VAL A 178 -49.43 -11.08 0.17
C VAL A 178 -49.46 -12.60 0.39
N ASP A 179 -50.15 -13.35 -0.47
CA ASP A 179 -50.22 -14.81 -0.32
C ASP A 179 -48.84 -15.46 -0.48
N GLU A 180 -48.05 -15.02 -1.46
CA GLU A 180 -46.67 -15.51 -1.65
C GLU A 180 -45.73 -15.10 -0.50
N LEU A 181 -45.96 -13.93 0.11
CA LEU A 181 -45.25 -13.52 1.32
C LEU A 181 -45.54 -14.49 2.48
N VAL A 182 -46.81 -14.87 2.66
CA VAL A 182 -47.26 -15.81 3.68
C VAL A 182 -46.65 -17.19 3.43
N GLU A 183 -46.67 -17.69 2.20
CA GLU A 183 -46.07 -18.99 1.85
C GLU A 183 -44.57 -19.02 2.15
N LYS A 184 -43.83 -17.93 1.85
CA LYS A 184 -42.41 -17.84 2.21
C LYS A 184 -42.21 -17.83 3.73
N ALA A 185 -43.02 -17.07 4.48
CA ALA A 185 -42.92 -17.02 5.94
C ALA A 185 -43.21 -18.38 6.61
N LYS A 186 -44.09 -19.21 6.05
CA LYS A 186 -44.37 -20.58 6.55
C LYS A 186 -43.15 -21.52 6.47
N THR A 187 -42.16 -21.21 5.62
CA THR A 187 -40.95 -22.03 5.48
C THR A 187 -39.93 -21.82 6.60
N LEU A 188 -40.11 -20.77 7.43
CA LEU A 188 -39.19 -20.44 8.51
C LEU A 188 -39.21 -21.48 9.64
N LYS A 189 -38.03 -21.91 10.04
CA LYS A 189 -37.84 -22.89 11.13
C LYS A 189 -37.72 -22.18 12.47
N VAL A 190 -38.64 -22.48 13.38
CA VAL A 190 -38.61 -22.03 14.78
C VAL A 190 -37.89 -23.07 15.63
N ASN A 191 -36.77 -22.71 16.26
CA ASN A 191 -36.01 -23.61 17.14
C ASN A 191 -35.09 -22.82 18.09
N ALA A 192 -34.35 -23.50 18.98
CA ALA A 192 -33.36 -22.85 19.83
C ALA A 192 -32.24 -22.21 19.00
N GLY A 193 -31.81 -20.99 19.36
CA GLY A 193 -30.92 -20.18 18.51
C GLY A 193 -29.51 -20.73 18.28
N HIS A 194 -29.11 -21.79 18.98
CA HIS A 194 -27.83 -22.48 18.77
C HIS A 194 -27.98 -23.75 17.90
N GLU A 195 -29.21 -24.14 17.57
CA GLU A 195 -29.48 -25.29 16.71
C GLU A 195 -29.27 -24.93 15.23
N PRO A 196 -28.66 -25.81 14.43
CA PRO A 196 -28.45 -25.57 13.00
C PRO A 196 -29.75 -25.28 12.25
N GLN A 197 -29.67 -24.43 11.22
CA GLN A 197 -30.80 -24.08 10.34
C GLN A 197 -32.00 -23.40 11.05
N THR A 198 -31.78 -22.80 12.22
CA THR A 198 -32.80 -22.02 12.91
C THR A 198 -32.97 -20.64 12.28
N ASP A 199 -34.19 -20.28 11.87
CA ASP A 199 -34.51 -18.96 11.35
C ASP A 199 -35.06 -18.03 12.44
N ILE A 200 -35.91 -18.57 13.33
CA ILE A 200 -36.56 -17.83 14.42
C ILE A 200 -36.22 -18.49 15.76
N GLY A 201 -35.47 -17.76 16.60
CA GLY A 201 -35.19 -18.14 17.98
C GLY A 201 -36.32 -17.81 18.97
N PRO A 202 -36.15 -18.09 20.27
CA PRO A 202 -37.10 -17.68 21.30
C PRO A 202 -37.06 -16.16 21.53
N VAL A 203 -38.15 -15.58 22.03
CA VAL A 203 -38.12 -14.23 22.60
C VAL A 203 -37.47 -14.24 23.98
N ILE A 204 -36.95 -13.08 24.43
CA ILE A 204 -36.00 -13.01 25.56
C ILE A 204 -36.54 -13.55 26.89
N SER A 205 -37.85 -13.48 27.13
CA SER A 205 -38.43 -13.86 28.42
C SER A 205 -39.89 -14.31 28.32
N PRO A 206 -40.42 -15.03 29.33
CA PRO A 206 -41.85 -15.40 29.39
C PRO A 206 -42.77 -14.17 29.37
N ARG A 207 -42.34 -13.07 30.01
CA ARG A 207 -43.07 -11.79 30.00
C ARG A 207 -43.12 -11.17 28.59
N ALA A 208 -42.02 -11.26 27.84
CA ALA A 208 -41.99 -10.81 26.46
C ALA A 208 -42.92 -11.66 25.58
N LYS A 209 -42.91 -12.99 25.73
CA LYS A 209 -43.83 -13.90 25.04
C LYS A 209 -45.30 -13.55 25.32
N ALA A 210 -45.65 -13.35 26.60
CA ALA A 210 -47.00 -12.96 27.01
C ALA A 210 -47.43 -11.62 26.39
N ARG A 211 -46.54 -10.60 26.34
CA ARG A 211 -46.83 -9.31 25.71
C ARG A 211 -47.05 -9.44 24.21
N VAL A 212 -46.23 -10.23 23.50
CA VAL A 212 -46.38 -10.46 22.07
C VAL A 212 -47.72 -11.13 21.78
N ILE A 213 -48.08 -12.17 22.55
CA ILE A 213 -49.37 -12.87 22.41
C ILE A 213 -50.55 -11.93 22.70
N ASP A 214 -50.48 -11.08 23.74
CA ASP A 214 -51.50 -10.05 24.01
C ASP A 214 -51.72 -9.12 22.81
N LEU A 215 -50.63 -8.64 22.21
CA LEU A 215 -50.71 -7.76 21.04
C LEU A 215 -51.32 -8.49 19.84
N ILE A 216 -50.92 -9.75 19.56
CA ILE A 216 -51.55 -10.56 18.51
C ILE A 216 -53.06 -10.71 18.76
N ASN A 217 -53.46 -11.04 19.99
CA ASN A 217 -54.87 -11.15 20.36
C ASN A 217 -55.63 -9.82 20.17
N SER A 218 -55.00 -8.69 20.50
CA SER A 218 -55.59 -7.37 20.29
C SER A 218 -55.82 -7.06 18.81
N GLY A 219 -54.90 -7.47 17.92
CA GLY A 219 -55.07 -7.32 16.48
C GLY A 219 -56.29 -8.05 15.96
N ILE A 220 -56.49 -9.31 16.39
CA ILE A 220 -57.68 -10.11 16.06
C ILE A 220 -58.95 -9.41 16.59
N ALA A 221 -58.93 -8.97 17.85
CA ALA A 221 -60.07 -8.34 18.50
C ALA A 221 -60.46 -6.99 17.86
N GLN A 222 -59.49 -6.27 17.30
CA GLN A 222 -59.69 -5.00 16.60
C GLN A 222 -60.02 -5.16 15.11
N GLY A 223 -60.13 -6.39 14.61
CA GLY A 223 -60.60 -6.67 13.25
C GLY A 223 -59.51 -6.83 12.19
N ALA A 224 -58.24 -6.91 12.56
CA ALA A 224 -57.17 -7.25 11.62
C ALA A 224 -57.31 -8.69 11.14
N GLN A 225 -57.03 -8.93 9.85
CA GLN A 225 -57.10 -10.27 9.27
C GLN A 225 -55.80 -11.04 9.60
N LEU A 226 -55.89 -12.08 10.42
CA LEU A 226 -54.76 -12.96 10.72
C LEU A 226 -54.53 -13.96 9.58
N LEU A 227 -53.43 -13.83 8.84
CA LEU A 227 -53.09 -14.71 7.70
C LEU A 227 -52.14 -15.85 8.07
N LEU A 228 -51.27 -15.63 9.06
CA LEU A 228 -50.37 -16.63 9.62
C LEU A 228 -50.33 -16.46 11.13
N ASP A 229 -50.57 -17.54 11.88
CA ASP A 229 -50.63 -17.53 13.35
C ASP A 229 -49.44 -18.26 13.96
N GLY A 230 -48.59 -17.52 14.66
CA GLY A 230 -47.41 -18.06 15.34
C GLY A 230 -47.56 -18.27 16.85
N ARG A 231 -48.76 -18.13 17.44
CA ARG A 231 -48.93 -18.14 18.91
C ARG A 231 -48.63 -19.49 19.56
N ASP A 232 -49.05 -20.58 18.93
CA ASP A 232 -49.09 -21.92 19.53
C ASP A 232 -47.94 -22.85 19.07
N VAL A 233 -46.81 -22.27 18.65
CA VAL A 233 -45.64 -23.06 18.20
C VAL A 233 -45.07 -23.89 19.36
N GLN A 234 -44.92 -25.19 19.11
CA GLN A 234 -44.25 -26.15 20.00
C GLN A 234 -42.93 -26.58 19.36
N VAL A 235 -41.83 -26.44 20.10
CA VAL A 235 -40.50 -26.86 19.65
C VAL A 235 -40.09 -28.09 20.44
N GLN A 236 -39.89 -29.21 19.74
CA GLN A 236 -39.54 -30.49 20.36
C GLN A 236 -38.23 -30.38 21.16
N GLY A 237 -38.24 -30.85 22.40
CA GLY A 237 -37.09 -30.76 23.32
C GLY A 237 -36.95 -29.41 24.04
N TYR A 238 -37.78 -28.42 23.68
CA TYR A 238 -37.78 -27.08 24.25
C TYR A 238 -39.21 -26.59 24.53
N GLU A 239 -40.08 -27.46 25.04
CA GLU A 239 -41.54 -27.21 25.19
C GLU A 239 -41.84 -26.01 26.12
N ASN A 240 -40.98 -25.77 27.11
CA ASN A 240 -41.08 -24.63 28.02
C ASN A 240 -40.42 -23.35 27.50
N GLY A 241 -39.98 -23.34 26.24
CA GLY A 241 -39.29 -22.21 25.63
C GLY A 241 -40.21 -21.03 25.33
N ASN A 242 -39.61 -19.84 25.27
CA ASN A 242 -40.30 -18.59 24.97
C ASN A 242 -40.51 -18.40 23.46
N PHE A 243 -41.01 -19.41 22.75
CA PHE A 243 -41.18 -19.35 21.30
C PHE A 243 -42.48 -18.63 20.91
N VAL A 244 -42.37 -17.84 19.84
CA VAL A 244 -43.47 -17.28 19.05
C VAL A 244 -43.04 -17.44 17.59
N GLY A 245 -43.89 -18.03 16.75
CA GLY A 245 -43.63 -18.19 15.32
C GLY A 245 -43.90 -16.91 14.51
N ALA A 246 -43.54 -16.95 13.23
CA ALA A 246 -43.89 -15.89 12.30
C ALA A 246 -45.41 -15.67 12.29
N THR A 247 -45.83 -14.42 12.48
CA THR A 247 -47.25 -14.02 12.50
C THR A 247 -47.46 -12.88 11.50
N ILE A 248 -48.48 -12.98 10.65
CA ILE A 248 -48.76 -11.96 9.62
C ILE A 248 -50.22 -11.51 9.75
N PHE A 249 -50.40 -10.20 9.91
CA PHE A 249 -51.71 -9.55 9.84
C PHE A 249 -51.86 -8.77 8.53
N ASN A 250 -53.04 -8.85 7.94
CA ASN A 250 -53.45 -8.12 6.77
C ASN A 250 -54.58 -7.13 7.09
N GLN A 251 -54.74 -6.11 6.26
CA GLN A 251 -55.75 -5.06 6.42
C GLN A 251 -55.66 -4.36 7.80
N VAL A 252 -54.43 -4.07 8.24
CA VAL A 252 -54.21 -3.37 9.51
C VAL A 252 -54.51 -1.88 9.33
N SER A 253 -55.23 -1.28 10.29
CA SER A 253 -55.47 0.17 10.34
C SER A 253 -54.57 0.85 11.38
N THR A 254 -54.39 2.17 11.23
CA THR A 254 -53.42 2.95 12.03
C THR A 254 -53.88 3.24 13.47
N ASP A 255 -55.12 2.90 13.83
CA ASP A 255 -55.68 3.00 15.18
C ASP A 255 -55.53 1.69 15.99
N MET A 256 -55.14 0.59 15.36
CA MET A 256 -54.95 -0.69 16.04
C MET A 256 -53.73 -0.67 16.96
N ARG A 257 -53.79 -1.40 18.07
CA ARG A 257 -52.67 -1.57 19.03
C ARG A 257 -51.47 -2.23 18.37
N ILE A 258 -51.71 -3.22 17.51
CA ILE A 258 -50.66 -3.88 16.71
C ILE A 258 -49.94 -2.92 15.74
N TYR A 259 -50.50 -1.75 15.43
CA TYR A 259 -49.83 -0.69 14.67
C TYR A 259 -49.19 0.35 15.58
N THR A 260 -49.95 0.88 16.55
CA THR A 260 -49.52 2.01 17.40
C THR A 260 -48.46 1.64 18.44
N GLU A 261 -48.41 0.38 18.90
CA GLU A 261 -47.39 -0.11 19.82
C GLU A 261 -46.26 -0.85 19.10
N GLU A 262 -45.04 -0.71 19.61
CA GLU A 262 -43.92 -1.58 19.25
C GLU A 262 -44.16 -2.98 19.84
N ILE A 263 -44.26 -3.98 18.96
CA ILE A 263 -44.53 -5.38 19.34
C ILE A 263 -43.25 -6.04 19.85
N PHE A 264 -42.13 -5.81 19.15
CA PHE A 264 -40.83 -6.40 19.45
C PHE A 264 -40.85 -7.94 19.49
N GLY A 265 -41.50 -8.53 18.49
CA GLY A 265 -41.67 -9.96 18.28
C GLY A 265 -41.84 -10.26 16.78
N PRO A 266 -41.94 -11.54 16.38
CA PRO A 266 -41.95 -11.96 14.98
C PRO A 266 -43.34 -11.76 14.35
N VAL A 267 -43.81 -10.51 14.29
CA VAL A 267 -45.14 -10.10 13.82
C VAL A 267 -45.02 -9.01 12.76
N LEU A 268 -45.61 -9.25 11.58
CA LEU A 268 -45.67 -8.30 10.47
C LEU A 268 -47.11 -7.81 10.24
N ALA A 269 -47.31 -6.50 10.26
CA ALA A 269 -48.57 -5.87 9.86
C ALA A 269 -48.50 -5.42 8.39
N ILE A 270 -49.57 -5.64 7.63
CA ILE A 270 -49.68 -5.22 6.22
C ILE A 270 -50.79 -4.17 6.08
N ILE A 271 -50.43 -3.06 5.46
CA ILE A 271 -51.34 -1.96 5.10
C ILE A 271 -51.32 -1.80 3.59
N HIS A 272 -52.49 -1.57 2.99
CA HIS A 272 -52.64 -1.30 1.56
C HIS A 272 -52.94 0.17 1.32
N VAL A 273 -52.28 0.77 0.34
CA VAL A 273 -52.54 2.13 -0.13
C VAL A 273 -52.51 2.15 -1.66
N ASP A 274 -53.06 3.17 -2.30
CA ASP A 274 -53.16 3.23 -3.76
C ASP A 274 -51.95 3.90 -4.40
N THR A 275 -51.32 4.87 -3.71
CA THR A 275 -50.22 5.67 -4.29
C THR A 275 -49.02 5.82 -3.36
N LEU A 276 -47.88 6.24 -3.95
CA LEU A 276 -46.66 6.56 -3.20
C LEU A 276 -46.87 7.71 -2.22
N GLU A 277 -47.65 8.72 -2.60
CA GLU A 277 -47.95 9.90 -1.77
C GLU A 277 -48.70 9.50 -0.50
N GLN A 278 -49.70 8.64 -0.62
CA GLN A 278 -50.42 8.08 0.54
C GLN A 278 -49.49 7.24 1.43
N ALA A 279 -48.57 6.47 0.82
CA ALA A 279 -47.57 5.72 1.57
C ALA A 279 -46.64 6.65 2.38
N ILE A 280 -46.15 7.72 1.75
CA ILE A 280 -45.29 8.74 2.40
C ILE A 280 -46.05 9.43 3.53
N GLU A 281 -47.30 9.84 3.30
CA GLU A 281 -48.13 10.48 4.32
C GLU A 281 -48.34 9.57 5.53
N LEU A 282 -48.66 8.29 5.29
CA LEU A 282 -48.83 7.29 6.34
C LEU A 282 -47.56 7.09 7.16
N VAL A 283 -46.40 6.97 6.51
CA VAL A 283 -45.11 6.80 7.19
C VAL A 283 -44.70 8.07 7.94
N ASN A 284 -44.94 9.24 7.36
CA ASN A 284 -44.62 10.53 8.00
C ASN A 284 -45.53 10.81 9.21
N ALA A 285 -46.78 10.32 9.22
CA ALA A 285 -47.68 10.45 10.36
C ALA A 285 -47.30 9.57 11.57
N ASN A 286 -46.44 8.58 11.37
CA ASN A 286 -45.95 7.71 12.45
C ASN A 286 -45.11 8.51 13.46
N PRO A 287 -45.40 8.45 14.78
CA PRO A 287 -44.60 9.16 15.78
C PRO A 287 -43.15 8.64 15.88
N PHE A 288 -42.89 7.40 15.44
CA PHE A 288 -41.55 6.84 15.39
C PHE A 288 -40.81 7.26 14.11
N GLY A 289 -39.49 7.39 14.19
CA GLY A 289 -38.65 7.89 13.10
C GLY A 289 -37.33 7.14 12.97
N ASN A 290 -37.31 5.85 13.28
CA ASN A 290 -36.05 5.10 13.34
C ASN A 290 -35.49 4.79 11.95
N GLY A 291 -36.20 4.00 11.14
CA GLY A 291 -35.81 3.68 9.77
C GLY A 291 -36.99 3.32 8.88
N VAL A 292 -36.76 3.40 7.57
CA VAL A 292 -37.77 3.11 6.53
C VAL A 292 -37.12 2.54 5.28
N GLY A 293 -37.78 1.60 4.61
CA GLY A 293 -37.36 1.09 3.30
C GLY A 293 -38.36 1.41 2.19
N LEU A 294 -37.86 1.51 0.96
CA LEU A 294 -38.65 1.57 -0.27
C LEU A 294 -38.12 0.53 -1.25
N PHE A 295 -38.99 -0.33 -1.79
CA PHE A 295 -38.65 -1.20 -2.91
C PHE A 295 -39.26 -0.66 -4.22
N THR A 296 -38.42 -0.40 -5.22
CA THR A 296 -38.80 0.15 -6.54
C THR A 296 -37.63 -0.01 -7.53
N GLN A 297 -37.94 -0.05 -8.83
CA GLN A 297 -36.95 0.02 -9.91
C GLN A 297 -36.85 1.43 -10.52
N SER A 298 -37.77 2.33 -10.16
CA SER A 298 -37.84 3.71 -10.63
C SER A 298 -36.94 4.64 -9.82
N GLY A 299 -35.92 5.19 -10.47
CA GLY A 299 -35.05 6.21 -9.88
C GLY A 299 -35.81 7.50 -9.51
N ALA A 300 -36.88 7.85 -10.23
CA ALA A 300 -37.72 9.01 -9.92
C ALA A 300 -38.50 8.79 -8.62
N THR A 301 -39.12 7.62 -8.45
CA THR A 301 -39.81 7.22 -7.22
C THR A 301 -38.85 7.23 -6.04
N ALA A 302 -37.67 6.61 -6.20
CA ALA A 302 -36.65 6.56 -5.16
C ALA A 302 -36.20 7.96 -4.72
N ARG A 303 -35.96 8.87 -5.68
CA ARG A 303 -35.56 10.24 -5.39
C ARG A 303 -36.66 11.05 -4.68
N THR A 304 -37.90 10.93 -5.15
CA THR A 304 -39.05 11.58 -4.51
C THR A 304 -39.16 11.13 -3.06
N PHE A 305 -39.16 9.82 -2.83
CA PHE A 305 -39.25 9.24 -1.49
C PHE A 305 -38.11 9.70 -0.57
N GLN A 306 -36.85 9.66 -1.03
CA GLN A 306 -35.71 10.15 -0.26
C GLN A 306 -35.83 11.62 0.17
N SER A 307 -36.44 12.45 -0.68
CA SER A 307 -36.52 13.89 -0.46
C SER A 307 -37.69 14.30 0.43
N THR A 308 -38.75 13.50 0.49
CA THR A 308 -40.01 13.85 1.15
C THR A 308 -40.32 13.03 2.40
N ILE A 309 -39.65 11.89 2.60
CA ILE A 309 -39.80 11.09 3.81
C ILE A 309 -39.11 11.76 5.00
N ASP A 310 -39.81 11.85 6.13
CA ASP A 310 -39.35 12.50 7.37
C ASP A 310 -38.79 11.47 8.36
N ILE A 311 -37.82 10.67 7.89
CA ILE A 311 -37.17 9.61 8.67
C ILE A 311 -35.67 9.67 8.43
N GLY A 312 -34.88 9.60 9.49
CA GLY A 312 -33.44 9.82 9.39
C GLY A 312 -32.62 8.67 8.81
N GLN A 313 -33.17 7.47 8.67
CA GLN A 313 -32.53 6.31 8.01
C GLN A 313 -33.42 5.76 6.90
N VAL A 314 -32.98 5.90 5.65
CA VAL A 314 -33.77 5.55 4.45
C VAL A 314 -33.04 4.49 3.63
N GLY A 315 -33.73 3.37 3.34
CA GLY A 315 -33.24 2.30 2.49
C GLY A 315 -33.94 2.27 1.14
N ILE A 316 -33.19 2.18 0.05
CA ILE A 316 -33.73 1.93 -1.29
C ILE A 316 -33.35 0.51 -1.69
N ASN A 317 -34.36 -0.33 -1.91
CA ASN A 317 -34.26 -1.77 -2.08
C ASN A 317 -33.52 -2.47 -0.91
N ILE A 318 -33.55 -1.84 0.27
CA ILE A 318 -32.94 -2.33 1.51
C ILE A 318 -33.99 -2.18 2.62
N PRO A 319 -34.44 -3.26 3.27
CA PRO A 319 -35.52 -3.20 4.26
C PRO A 319 -35.04 -2.71 5.64
N ILE A 320 -33.75 -2.88 5.93
CA ILE A 320 -33.12 -2.50 7.20
C ILE A 320 -31.91 -1.60 6.91
N PRO A 321 -32.09 -0.28 6.79
CA PRO A 321 -31.03 0.64 6.40
C PRO A 321 -30.13 1.05 7.58
N VAL A 322 -29.49 0.07 8.26
CA VAL A 322 -28.52 0.39 9.32
C VAL A 322 -27.25 0.97 8.71
N PRO A 323 -26.81 2.18 9.11
CA PRO A 323 -25.59 2.76 8.61
C PRO A 323 -24.37 1.99 9.12
N VAL A 324 -23.43 1.75 8.22
CA VAL A 324 -22.11 1.19 8.54
C VAL A 324 -21.33 2.11 9.51
N PRO A 325 -20.37 1.59 10.30
CA PRO A 325 -19.85 2.29 11.50
C PRO A 325 -19.19 3.66 11.29
N PHE A 326 -18.78 4.01 10.06
CA PHE A 326 -18.22 5.32 9.73
C PHE A 326 -19.29 6.41 9.48
N PHE A 327 -20.55 6.01 9.27
CA PHE A 327 -21.71 6.88 9.34
C PHE A 327 -22.35 6.78 10.72
N SER A 328 -23.21 7.74 11.08
CA SER A 328 -23.90 7.74 12.37
C SER A 328 -25.31 7.19 12.21
N PHE A 329 -25.81 6.54 13.27
CA PHE A 329 -27.22 6.17 13.38
C PHE A 329 -28.06 7.43 13.62
N THR A 330 -29.03 7.67 12.74
CA THR A 330 -29.69 8.96 12.56
C THR A 330 -31.19 8.93 12.82
N GLY A 331 -31.69 7.98 13.63
CA GLY A 331 -33.12 7.96 14.01
C GLY A 331 -33.63 9.34 14.47
N SER A 332 -34.89 9.63 14.19
CA SER A 332 -35.57 10.91 14.44
C SER A 332 -36.84 10.75 15.28
N ARG A 333 -37.46 11.87 15.64
CA ARG A 333 -38.79 11.94 16.30
C ARG A 333 -38.84 11.07 17.57
N GLY A 334 -39.92 10.31 17.78
CA GLY A 334 -40.11 9.46 18.95
C GLY A 334 -39.09 8.32 19.11
N SER A 335 -38.17 8.14 18.16
CA SER A 335 -37.11 7.13 18.22
C SER A 335 -35.76 7.67 18.71
N LYS A 336 -35.62 8.98 18.93
CA LYS A 336 -34.38 9.58 19.45
C LYS A 336 -34.66 10.82 20.30
N LEU A 337 -33.97 10.94 21.43
CA LEU A 337 -33.81 12.20 22.16
C LEU A 337 -32.32 12.57 22.25
N GLY A 338 -32.04 13.86 22.11
CA GLY A 338 -30.69 14.43 21.97
C GLY A 338 -30.28 14.60 20.50
N ASP A 339 -29.25 15.40 20.27
CA ASP A 339 -28.90 15.83 18.90
C ASP A 339 -27.96 14.86 18.18
N LEU A 340 -27.13 14.13 18.94
CA LEU A 340 -26.05 13.28 18.40
C LEU A 340 -26.39 11.79 18.47
N GLY A 341 -25.85 11.03 17.52
CA GLY A 341 -26.03 9.59 17.36
C GLY A 341 -24.96 8.76 18.08
N PRO A 342 -25.25 7.47 18.34
CA PRO A 342 -24.50 6.60 19.24
C PRO A 342 -23.14 6.11 18.70
N TYR A 343 -22.90 6.17 17.38
CA TYR A 343 -21.62 5.81 16.75
C TYR A 343 -21.30 6.70 15.54
N GLY A 344 -20.14 6.47 14.92
CA GLY A 344 -19.64 7.25 13.79
C GLY A 344 -19.18 8.65 14.20
N LYS A 345 -19.19 9.60 13.27
CA LYS A 345 -18.69 10.97 13.50
C LYS A 345 -19.44 11.72 14.61
N GLN A 346 -20.75 11.47 14.77
CA GLN A 346 -21.54 12.11 15.82
C GLN A 346 -21.12 11.64 17.22
N ALA A 347 -20.68 10.38 17.39
CA ALA A 347 -20.19 9.88 18.67
C ALA A 347 -18.89 10.59 19.12
N VAL A 348 -17.98 10.91 18.18
CA VAL A 348 -16.78 11.71 18.49
C VAL A 348 -17.17 13.08 19.05
N LYS A 349 -18.14 13.75 18.43
CA LYS A 349 -18.67 15.03 18.92
C LYS A 349 -19.37 14.88 20.27
N PHE A 350 -20.05 13.75 20.50
CA PHE A 350 -20.76 13.50 21.75
C PHE A 350 -19.79 13.33 22.91
N TYR A 351 -18.72 12.55 22.71
CA TYR A 351 -17.72 12.20 23.72
C TYR A 351 -16.56 13.21 23.85
N THR A 352 -16.60 14.34 23.14
CA THR A 352 -15.59 15.40 23.27
C THR A 352 -16.22 16.78 23.44
N GLN A 353 -15.48 17.72 24.01
CA GLN A 353 -15.84 19.13 24.05
C GLN A 353 -14.87 19.95 23.20
N THR A 354 -15.42 20.87 22.41
CA THR A 354 -14.63 21.84 21.67
C THR A 354 -14.14 22.92 22.63
N LYS A 355 -12.83 23.14 22.67
CA LYS A 355 -12.16 24.24 23.37
C LYS A 355 -11.54 25.16 22.33
N THR A 356 -11.97 26.42 22.29
CA THR A 356 -11.39 27.45 21.44
C THR A 356 -10.29 28.17 22.21
N ILE A 357 -9.09 28.21 21.64
CA ILE A 357 -7.94 28.94 22.16
C ILE A 357 -7.72 30.16 21.27
N THR A 358 -7.68 31.34 21.90
CA THR A 358 -7.21 32.57 21.26
C THR A 358 -5.94 32.99 21.98
N SER A 359 -4.80 32.91 21.30
CA SER A 359 -3.49 33.12 21.92
C SER A 359 -2.81 34.36 21.37
N ARG A 360 -2.20 35.13 22.27
CA ARG A 360 -1.34 36.27 21.98
C ARG A 360 -0.16 36.20 22.93
N TRP A 361 1.04 36.49 22.41
CA TRP A 361 2.24 36.65 23.21
C TRP A 361 2.64 38.12 23.17
N PHE A 362 2.94 38.70 24.32
CA PHE A 362 3.51 40.04 24.42
C PHE A 362 5.03 39.94 24.41
N GLU A 363 5.70 40.89 23.78
CA GLU A 363 7.15 41.01 23.90
C GLU A 363 7.45 41.54 25.30
N ASP A 364 8.01 40.69 26.17
CA ASP A 364 8.60 41.16 27.43
C ASP A 364 9.86 41.95 27.10
N THR A 365 9.92 43.20 27.56
CA THR A 365 11.14 44.00 27.55
C THR A 365 12.12 43.40 28.56
N GLN A 366 12.95 42.47 28.11
CA GLN A 366 14.15 42.06 28.85
C GLN A 366 15.22 43.15 28.76
N GLU A 367 15.83 43.46 29.91
CA GLU A 367 16.89 44.45 30.06
C GLU A 367 18.08 44.15 29.14
N LYS A 368 18.48 45.18 28.37
CA LYS A 368 19.59 45.12 27.42
C LYS A 368 20.93 45.10 28.17
N GLY A 369 21.59 43.94 28.20
CA GLY A 369 23.03 43.86 28.44
C GLY A 369 23.80 44.15 27.15
N GLU A 370 24.90 44.89 27.23
CA GLU A 370 25.85 45.07 26.13
C GLU A 370 26.59 43.74 25.89
N VAL A 371 26.14 42.94 24.92
CA VAL A 371 26.82 41.72 24.46
C VAL A 371 27.45 41.99 23.09
N ASN A 372 28.74 41.69 22.94
CA ASN A 372 29.44 41.79 21.66
C ASN A 372 29.32 40.47 20.88
N THR A 373 28.86 40.53 19.63
CA THR A 373 28.67 39.34 18.78
C THR A 373 29.50 39.43 17.50
N THR A 374 30.03 38.32 16.98
CA THR A 374 30.59 38.26 15.62
C THR A 374 29.80 37.38 14.67
N ILE A 375 29.77 37.74 13.37
CA ILE A 375 29.00 37.00 12.34
C ILE A 375 29.64 37.00 10.94
N SER A 376 29.45 35.90 10.20
CA SER A 376 29.77 35.82 8.77
C SER A 376 28.62 36.35 7.91
N LEU A 377 28.86 37.34 7.04
CA LEU A 377 27.82 38.25 6.53
C LEU A 377 27.19 37.92 5.16
N ARG A 378 27.41 36.73 4.60
CA ARG A 378 26.80 36.31 3.33
C ARG A 378 25.28 36.55 3.30
N ASN A 379 24.63 36.35 2.15
CA ASN A 379 23.25 36.78 1.88
C ASN A 379 22.20 36.51 2.99
N MET A 380 22.31 35.42 3.78
CA MET A 380 21.53 35.23 5.01
C MET A 380 22.18 35.83 6.27
N GLY A 381 23.48 35.58 6.49
CA GLY A 381 24.21 36.07 7.66
C GLY A 381 24.19 37.59 7.80
N GLY A 382 24.29 38.35 6.70
CA GLY A 382 24.18 39.82 6.75
C GLY A 382 22.80 40.30 7.23
N LYS A 383 21.72 39.60 6.85
CA LYS A 383 20.35 39.91 7.29
C LYS A 383 20.14 39.55 8.76
N MET A 384 20.72 38.43 9.20
CA MET A 384 20.78 38.04 10.61
C MET A 384 21.52 39.10 11.44
N ALA A 385 22.67 39.55 10.97
CA ALA A 385 23.47 40.60 11.61
C ALA A 385 22.69 41.91 11.80
N HIS A 386 21.89 42.30 10.81
CA HIS A 386 21.03 43.49 10.91
C HIS A 386 20.01 43.41 12.05
N ASN A 387 19.45 42.23 12.33
CA ASN A 387 18.50 42.10 13.43
C ASN A 387 19.18 42.18 14.80
N LEU A 388 20.41 41.68 14.91
CA LEU A 388 21.23 41.84 16.12
C LEU A 388 21.60 43.32 16.36
N LEU A 389 21.99 44.04 15.30
CA LEU A 389 22.24 45.48 15.38
C LEU A 389 20.98 46.26 15.79
N LYS A 390 19.80 45.92 15.25
CA LYS A 390 18.51 46.51 15.65
C LYS A 390 18.14 46.24 17.11
N ALA A 391 18.53 45.08 17.65
CA ALA A 391 18.36 44.77 19.06
C ALA A 391 19.25 45.64 19.97
N GLY A 392 20.25 46.31 19.40
CA GLY A 392 21.20 47.18 20.11
C GLY A 392 22.48 46.47 20.55
N LEU A 393 22.81 45.33 19.93
CA LEU A 393 24.07 44.62 20.18
C LEU A 393 25.19 45.21 19.32
N THR A 394 26.41 45.19 19.84
CA THR A 394 27.61 45.53 19.06
C THR A 394 28.02 44.32 18.22
N VAL A 395 27.99 44.45 16.90
CA VAL A 395 28.28 43.32 15.99
C VAL A 395 29.56 43.56 15.20
N TYR A 396 30.51 42.63 15.28
CA TYR A 396 31.75 42.58 14.51
C TYR A 396 31.63 41.58 13.35
N GLY A 397 31.69 42.04 12.12
CA GLY A 397 31.39 41.22 10.95
C GLY A 397 32.58 41.00 10.03
N PHE A 398 32.68 39.79 9.46
CA PHE A 398 33.64 39.46 8.41
C PHE A 398 32.95 38.71 7.25
N ASP A 399 33.32 39.02 6.01
CA ASP A 399 32.93 38.26 4.83
C ASP A 399 33.95 38.42 3.71
N LEU A 400 33.97 37.47 2.77
CA LEU A 400 34.81 37.54 1.57
C LEU A 400 34.22 38.48 0.51
N SER A 401 32.92 38.82 0.62
CA SER A 401 32.22 39.70 -0.30
C SER A 401 32.29 41.15 0.18
N ASP A 402 33.06 41.99 -0.52
CA ASP A 402 33.15 43.44 -0.24
C ASP A 402 31.76 44.12 -0.20
N VAL A 403 30.84 43.69 -1.07
CA VAL A 403 29.46 44.19 -1.10
C VAL A 403 28.68 43.86 0.19
N ALA A 404 28.93 42.70 0.77
CA ALA A 404 28.24 42.28 2.00
C ALA A 404 28.78 43.06 3.21
N ILE A 405 30.08 43.32 3.23
CA ILE A 405 30.74 44.15 4.23
C ILE A 405 30.25 45.61 4.15
N ALA A 406 30.18 46.18 2.95
CA ALA A 406 29.69 47.55 2.75
C ALA A 406 28.28 47.75 3.33
N HIS A 407 27.32 46.87 2.96
CA HIS A 407 25.95 46.94 3.49
C HIS A 407 25.88 46.73 5.00
N PHE A 408 26.76 45.88 5.57
CA PHE A 408 26.80 45.66 7.01
C PHE A 408 27.34 46.88 7.77
N THR A 409 28.37 47.54 7.25
CA THR A 409 28.91 48.76 7.85
C THR A 409 27.92 49.93 7.76
N GLU A 410 27.18 50.07 6.65
CA GLU A 410 26.10 51.05 6.53
C GLU A 410 25.02 50.87 7.60
N ALA A 411 24.78 49.64 8.05
CA ALA A 411 23.82 49.32 9.10
C ALA A 411 24.34 49.56 10.53
N GLY A 412 25.58 50.06 10.69
CA GLY A 412 26.22 50.31 11.98
C GLY A 412 27.07 49.16 12.50
N GLY A 413 27.34 48.14 11.67
CA GLY A 413 28.23 47.02 12.02
C GLY A 413 29.72 47.35 11.89
N ILE A 414 30.57 46.71 12.70
CA ILE A 414 32.03 46.91 12.70
C ILE A 414 32.68 45.89 11.76
N ALA A 415 33.16 46.34 10.59
CA ALA A 415 33.86 45.48 9.65
C ALA A 415 35.25 45.07 10.16
N CYS A 416 35.55 43.79 10.05
CA CYS A 416 36.83 43.19 10.39
C CYS A 416 37.50 42.60 9.15
N ASN A 417 38.82 42.49 9.14
CA ASN A 417 39.61 41.97 8.01
C ASN A 417 39.89 40.46 8.07
N SER A 418 39.52 39.79 9.16
CA SER A 418 39.55 38.33 9.29
C SER A 418 38.48 37.83 10.28
N PRO A 419 38.06 36.56 10.20
CA PRO A 419 37.17 35.96 11.21
C PRO A 419 37.75 36.05 12.62
N GLN A 420 39.06 35.78 12.75
CA GLN A 420 39.79 35.86 14.01
C GLN A 420 39.71 37.26 14.62
N LYS A 421 39.93 38.30 13.80
CA LYS A 421 39.87 39.69 14.27
C LYS A 421 38.47 40.09 14.73
N ALA A 422 37.44 39.53 14.09
CA ALA A 422 36.06 39.74 14.49
C ALA A 422 35.72 39.04 15.83
N ALA A 423 36.39 37.93 16.14
CA ALA A 423 36.18 37.16 17.37
C ALA A 423 36.95 37.66 18.60
N GLU A 424 38.07 38.38 18.45
CA GLU A 424 38.95 38.82 19.57
C GLU A 424 38.22 39.53 20.72
N ASN A 425 37.16 40.28 20.43
CA ASN A 425 36.42 41.09 21.40
C ASN A 425 34.97 40.63 21.60
N ALA A 426 34.60 39.47 21.06
CA ALA A 426 33.24 38.96 21.10
C ALA A 426 33.04 38.02 22.31
N ASP A 427 31.92 38.21 23.01
CA ASP A 427 31.44 37.27 24.02
C ASP A 427 30.70 36.10 23.35
N VAL A 428 30.07 36.37 22.20
CA VAL A 428 29.35 35.40 21.39
C VAL A 428 29.82 35.40 19.94
N VAL A 429 30.13 34.23 19.39
CA VAL A 429 30.47 34.03 17.98
C VAL A 429 29.34 33.31 17.28
N ILE A 430 28.83 33.85 16.18
CA ILE A 430 27.79 33.20 15.36
C ILE A 430 28.33 32.95 13.96
N THR A 431 28.44 31.70 13.54
CA THR A 431 28.95 31.37 12.20
C THR A 431 27.82 30.97 11.26
N MET A 432 27.90 31.41 10.01
CA MET A 432 26.93 31.07 8.96
C MET A 432 27.65 30.81 7.65
N LEU A 433 28.11 29.57 7.48
CA LEU A 433 29.10 29.19 6.48
C LEU A 433 28.55 28.15 5.48
N PRO A 434 29.13 28.05 4.27
CA PRO A 434 28.53 27.25 3.20
C PRO A 434 28.63 25.73 3.37
N ALA A 435 29.67 25.24 4.05
CA ALA A 435 29.97 23.80 4.14
C ALA A 435 30.91 23.48 5.31
N ALA A 436 30.96 22.22 5.72
CA ALA A 436 31.75 21.71 6.85
C ALA A 436 33.23 22.12 6.78
N LYS A 437 33.87 22.05 5.61
CA LYS A 437 35.27 22.46 5.43
C LYS A 437 35.54 23.91 5.83
N HIS A 438 34.59 24.82 5.54
CA HIS A 438 34.72 26.23 5.87
C HIS A 438 34.50 26.45 7.37
N VAL A 439 33.58 25.70 7.98
CA VAL A 439 33.36 25.72 9.43
C VAL A 439 34.64 25.26 10.14
N LYS A 440 35.24 24.14 9.74
CA LYS A 440 36.52 23.68 10.28
C LYS A 440 37.63 24.72 10.13
N GLU A 441 37.80 25.31 8.95
CA GLU A 441 38.81 26.34 8.71
C GLU A 441 38.60 27.58 9.60
N VAL A 442 37.36 28.08 9.72
CA VAL A 442 37.06 29.27 10.52
C VAL A 442 37.22 29.02 12.01
N TYR A 443 36.88 27.83 12.52
CA TYR A 443 37.05 27.51 13.95
C TYR A 443 38.47 27.09 14.32
N LEU A 444 39.10 26.23 13.50
CA LEU A 444 40.29 25.47 13.84
C LEU A 444 41.52 25.77 12.98
N GLY A 445 41.39 26.56 11.91
CA GLY A 445 42.51 26.91 11.05
C GLY A 445 43.61 27.68 11.79
N GLU A 446 44.74 27.93 11.11
CA GLU A 446 45.90 28.62 11.69
C GLU A 446 45.54 30.03 12.22
N ASN A 447 44.54 30.66 11.59
CA ASN A 447 43.89 31.91 12.04
C ASN A 447 42.43 31.68 12.46
N GLY A 448 42.14 30.56 13.13
CA GLY A 448 40.80 30.18 13.56
C GLY A 448 40.30 31.04 14.74
N VAL A 449 38.98 31.14 14.88
CA VAL A 449 38.36 31.94 15.95
C VAL A 449 38.64 31.38 17.34
N LEU A 450 38.78 30.06 17.50
CA LEU A 450 39.05 29.45 18.82
C LEU A 450 40.39 29.92 19.41
N ALA A 451 41.37 30.26 18.57
CA ALA A 451 42.70 30.67 19.03
C ALA A 451 42.72 32.02 19.78
N VAL A 452 41.66 32.84 19.67
CA VAL A 452 41.59 34.18 20.29
C VAL A 452 40.43 34.35 21.27
N LEU A 453 39.57 33.34 21.41
CA LEU A 453 38.43 33.39 22.32
C LEU A 453 38.85 33.15 23.77
N LYS A 454 38.11 33.76 24.70
CA LYS A 454 38.39 33.65 26.13
C LYS A 454 37.60 32.47 26.72
N GLN A 455 38.07 31.96 27.85
CA GLN A 455 37.32 30.97 28.60
C GLN A 455 35.94 31.54 28.99
N GLY A 456 34.88 30.76 28.75
CA GLY A 456 33.49 31.18 28.94
C GLY A 456 32.83 31.84 27.72
N SER A 457 33.56 32.06 26.62
CA SER A 457 32.95 32.50 25.35
C SER A 457 31.97 31.45 24.81
N LEU A 458 30.93 31.94 24.12
CA LEU A 458 29.90 31.12 23.49
C LEU A 458 30.03 31.17 21.96
N CYS A 459 29.97 30.03 21.29
CA CYS A 459 29.89 29.95 19.83
C CYS A 459 28.65 29.20 19.37
N ILE A 460 27.98 29.74 18.35
CA ILE A 460 26.74 29.22 17.77
C ILE A 460 26.93 29.05 16.27
N ASP A 461 27.07 27.82 15.79
CA ASP A 461 27.13 27.55 14.35
C ASP A 461 25.73 27.40 13.75
N SER A 462 25.33 28.35 12.91
CA SER A 462 24.05 28.35 12.20
C SER A 462 24.12 27.71 10.81
N SER A 463 25.29 27.16 10.45
CA SER A 463 25.54 26.51 9.16
C SER A 463 24.79 25.19 9.04
N THR A 464 24.60 24.68 7.82
CA THR A 464 24.09 23.31 7.60
C THR A 464 25.24 22.40 7.17
N ILE A 465 25.65 21.51 8.07
CA ILE A 465 26.83 20.64 7.97
C ILE A 465 26.55 19.25 8.58
N ASP A 466 27.51 18.32 8.48
CA ASP A 466 27.37 17.01 9.11
C ASP A 466 27.45 17.12 10.65
N PRO A 467 26.72 16.27 11.40
CA PRO A 467 26.71 16.33 12.87
C PRO A 467 28.07 16.03 13.51
N GLN A 468 28.95 15.28 12.84
CA GLN A 468 30.24 14.90 13.42
C GLN A 468 31.20 16.10 13.46
N THR A 469 31.24 16.90 12.39
CA THR A 469 32.08 18.10 12.31
C THR A 469 31.85 19.05 13.48
N ILE A 470 30.60 19.33 13.85
CA ILE A 470 30.34 20.27 14.96
C ILE A 470 30.65 19.64 16.32
N LYS A 471 30.46 18.33 16.49
CA LYS A 471 30.85 17.60 17.70
C LYS A 471 32.37 17.63 17.90
N ASP A 472 33.14 17.46 16.83
CA ASP A 472 34.61 17.54 16.88
C ASP A 472 35.07 18.94 17.32
N ILE A 473 34.47 20.00 16.75
CA ILE A 473 34.77 21.38 17.14
C ILE A 473 34.37 21.64 18.59
N ALA A 474 33.22 21.12 19.02
CA ALA A 474 32.75 21.26 20.40
C ALA A 474 33.66 20.57 21.41
N ALA A 475 34.20 19.40 21.08
CA ALA A 475 35.18 18.71 21.93
C ALA A 475 36.45 19.55 22.12
N ILE A 476 36.99 20.12 21.04
CA ILE A 476 38.18 21.00 21.10
C ILE A 476 37.87 22.30 21.86
N GLY A 477 36.70 22.90 21.63
CA GLY A 477 36.26 24.08 22.37
C GLY A 477 36.15 23.81 23.88
N ALA A 478 35.63 22.65 24.27
CA ALA A 478 35.50 22.26 25.67
C ALA A 478 36.85 22.15 26.39
N GLU A 479 37.91 21.67 25.72
CA GLU A 479 39.28 21.64 26.27
C GLU A 479 39.80 23.05 26.60
N GLN A 480 39.33 24.08 25.89
CA GLN A 480 39.68 25.49 26.09
C GLN A 480 38.66 26.24 26.97
N GLY A 481 37.63 25.53 27.46
CA GLY A 481 36.53 26.11 28.22
C GLY A 481 35.66 27.09 27.43
N ILE A 482 35.57 26.88 26.11
CA ILE A 482 34.68 27.61 25.19
C ILE A 482 33.47 26.73 24.90
N GLN A 483 32.27 27.31 24.98
CA GLN A 483 31.03 26.58 24.72
C GLN A 483 30.64 26.65 23.25
N ILE A 484 30.45 25.51 22.60
CA ILE A 484 30.05 25.41 21.18
C ILE A 484 28.67 24.78 21.07
N CYS A 485 27.79 25.40 20.28
CA CYS A 485 26.43 24.91 19.99
C CYS A 485 26.19 24.90 18.47
N ASP A 486 25.33 24.00 17.99
CA ASP A 486 24.76 24.07 16.64
C ASP A 486 23.34 24.64 16.67
N ALA A 487 23.06 25.58 15.78
CA ALA A 487 21.73 26.17 15.62
C ALA A 487 21.38 26.38 14.13
N PRO A 488 21.43 25.33 13.27
CA PRO A 488 21.04 25.48 11.88
C PRO A 488 19.62 26.05 11.72
N VAL A 489 19.43 26.82 10.65
CA VAL A 489 18.22 27.62 10.45
C VAL A 489 17.33 27.16 9.29
N SER A 490 16.03 27.44 9.41
CA SER A 490 15.05 27.37 8.32
C SER A 490 14.27 28.68 8.16
N GLY A 491 13.80 28.97 6.94
CA GLY A 491 13.09 30.23 6.61
C GLY A 491 13.75 31.08 5.51
N GLY A 492 14.98 30.74 5.11
CA GLY A 492 15.69 31.39 3.99
C GLY A 492 15.98 32.88 4.22
N THR A 493 16.35 33.57 3.14
CA THR A 493 16.69 35.01 3.19
C THR A 493 15.52 35.89 3.60
N ILE A 494 14.28 35.51 3.25
CA ILE A 494 13.06 36.24 3.62
C ILE A 494 12.86 36.17 5.14
N GLY A 495 12.93 34.97 5.73
CA GLY A 495 12.83 34.80 7.18
C GLY A 495 13.96 35.51 7.94
N ALA A 496 15.18 35.46 7.40
CA ALA A 496 16.34 36.15 7.97
C ALA A 496 16.13 37.68 7.99
N GLN A 497 15.56 38.26 6.93
CA GLN A 497 15.26 39.70 6.89
C GLN A 497 14.16 40.09 7.87
N ALA A 498 13.15 39.23 8.04
CA ALA A 498 11.98 39.49 8.87
C ALA A 498 12.20 39.17 10.37
N GLY A 499 13.31 38.52 10.74
CA GLY A 499 13.54 38.05 12.11
C GLY A 499 12.64 36.86 12.48
N THR A 500 12.19 36.08 11.50
CA THR A 500 11.22 34.99 11.68
C THR A 500 11.81 33.60 11.44
N LEU A 501 13.13 33.47 11.47
CA LEU A 501 13.80 32.18 11.28
C LEU A 501 13.36 31.16 12.34
N THR A 502 13.41 29.90 11.95
CA THR A 502 13.35 28.76 12.88
C THR A 502 14.76 28.24 13.13
N PHE A 503 15.23 28.30 14.37
CA PHE A 503 16.52 27.75 14.81
C PHE A 503 16.30 26.36 15.43
N MET A 504 17.10 25.39 15.00
CA MET A 504 17.11 24.02 15.52
C MET A 504 18.36 23.88 16.40
N LEU A 505 18.22 24.06 17.70
CA LEU A 505 19.34 24.27 18.62
C LEU A 505 19.77 22.96 19.30
N GLY A 506 20.98 22.50 19.02
CA GLY A 506 21.70 21.46 19.75
C GLY A 506 22.64 22.05 20.79
N THR A 507 22.30 21.89 22.07
CA THR A 507 23.08 22.35 23.23
C THR A 507 22.56 21.70 24.52
N ASP A 508 23.32 21.75 25.60
CA ASP A 508 22.87 21.23 26.89
C ASP A 508 21.72 22.07 27.50
N ASP A 509 20.95 21.48 28.41
CA ASP A 509 19.80 22.12 29.07
C ASP A 509 20.16 23.45 29.77
N LYS A 510 21.38 23.56 30.32
CA LYS A 510 21.79 24.73 31.11
C LYS A 510 22.08 25.92 30.21
N ALA A 511 22.60 25.67 29.01
CA ALA A 511 23.00 26.67 28.04
C ALA A 511 21.86 27.13 27.13
N PHE A 512 20.80 26.33 27.02
CA PHE A 512 19.69 26.59 26.10
C PHE A 512 19.09 28.00 26.25
N GLU A 513 18.78 28.44 27.48
CA GLU A 513 18.17 29.76 27.69
C GLU A 513 19.12 30.93 27.37
N GLN A 514 20.43 30.76 27.61
CA GLN A 514 21.42 31.75 27.23
C GLN A 514 21.49 31.89 25.70
N VAL A 515 21.61 30.77 24.98
CA VAL A 515 21.68 30.78 23.51
C VAL A 515 20.38 31.32 22.90
N LYS A 516 19.23 30.92 23.45
CA LYS A 516 17.91 31.36 23.00
C LYS A 516 17.74 32.88 23.10
N SER A 517 18.23 33.51 24.16
CA SER A 517 18.16 34.98 24.29
C SER A 517 18.95 35.70 23.20
N VAL A 518 20.11 35.17 22.81
CA VAL A 518 20.94 35.70 21.71
C VAL A 518 20.26 35.52 20.36
N LEU A 519 19.59 34.39 20.13
CA LEU A 519 18.95 34.06 18.85
C LEU A 519 17.57 34.72 18.66
N ALA A 520 16.90 35.13 19.74
CA ALA A 520 15.55 35.69 19.72
C ALA A 520 15.34 36.88 18.75
N PRO A 521 16.29 37.82 18.58
CA PRO A 521 16.14 38.90 17.60
C PRO A 521 16.07 38.41 16.14
N MET A 522 16.60 37.22 15.85
CA MET A 522 16.72 36.69 14.49
C MET A 522 15.67 35.63 14.16
N GLY A 523 15.03 35.04 15.18
CA GLY A 523 14.15 33.90 15.02
C GLY A 523 12.92 33.95 15.91
N LYS A 524 11.77 33.58 15.34
CA LYS A 524 10.48 33.49 16.06
C LYS A 524 10.30 32.13 16.74
N ASN A 525 10.93 31.09 16.20
CA ASN A 525 10.83 29.72 16.71
C ASN A 525 12.24 29.20 17.00
N ILE A 526 12.56 28.96 18.27
CA ILE A 526 13.84 28.38 18.70
C ILE A 526 13.51 27.04 19.36
N VAL A 527 13.88 25.95 18.71
CA VAL A 527 13.55 24.58 19.14
C VAL A 527 14.77 23.94 19.76
N HIS A 528 14.65 23.45 21.00
CA HIS A 528 15.69 22.65 21.64
C HIS A 528 15.65 21.23 21.08
N CYS A 529 16.73 20.80 20.43
CA CYS A 529 16.80 19.52 19.73
C CYS A 529 17.55 18.42 20.51
N GLY A 530 18.14 18.76 21.65
CA GLY A 530 19.00 17.89 22.45
C GLY A 530 20.43 18.40 22.49
N GLU A 531 21.38 17.51 22.76
CA GLU A 531 22.82 17.82 22.86
C GLU A 531 23.44 18.34 21.55
N VAL A 532 24.68 18.83 21.61
CA VAL A 532 25.42 19.32 20.44
C VAL A 532 25.46 18.28 19.31
N GLY A 533 25.13 18.75 18.11
CA GLY A 533 24.93 17.98 16.88
C GLY A 533 23.47 17.60 16.62
N ALA A 534 22.58 17.66 17.62
CA ALA A 534 21.17 17.31 17.44
C ALA A 534 20.40 18.32 16.57
N GLY A 535 20.81 19.59 16.58
CA GLY A 535 20.28 20.61 15.67
C GLY A 535 20.60 20.28 14.20
N GLN A 536 21.84 19.87 13.90
CA GLN A 536 22.25 19.41 12.57
C GLN A 536 21.46 18.17 12.13
N ILE A 537 21.26 17.20 13.04
CA ILE A 537 20.42 16.02 12.76
C ILE A 537 19.00 16.46 12.38
N ALA A 538 18.38 17.32 13.18
CA ALA A 538 17.04 17.85 12.90
C ALA A 538 16.98 18.57 11.55
N LYS A 539 17.99 19.39 11.23
CA LYS A 539 18.08 20.12 9.97
C LYS A 539 18.20 19.21 8.76
N ILE A 540 19.08 18.22 8.84
CA ILE A 540 19.32 17.24 7.78
C ILE A 540 18.04 16.45 7.50
N CYS A 541 17.37 15.95 8.55
CA CYS A 541 16.08 15.26 8.41
C CYS A 541 15.00 16.16 7.80
N ASN A 542 14.91 17.42 8.25
CA ASN A 542 13.93 18.38 7.70
C ASN A 542 14.18 18.64 6.20
N ASN A 543 15.43 18.86 5.80
CA ASN A 543 15.77 19.14 4.40
C ASN A 543 15.63 17.90 3.51
N LEU A 544 15.88 16.70 4.05
CA LEU A 544 15.58 15.43 3.37
C LEU A 544 14.09 15.33 3.03
N ILE A 545 13.21 15.55 4.00
CA ILE A 545 11.75 15.53 3.80
C ILE A 545 11.33 16.60 2.79
N LEU A 546 11.90 17.80 2.88
CA LEU A 546 11.62 18.89 1.95
C LEU A 546 11.98 18.51 0.51
N GLY A 547 13.17 17.98 0.26
CA GLY A 547 13.59 17.54 -1.07
C GLY A 547 12.65 16.48 -1.65
N ILE A 548 12.27 15.48 -0.84
CA ILE A 548 11.33 14.43 -1.24
C ILE A 548 9.96 15.01 -1.58
N SER A 549 9.46 15.92 -0.76
CA SER A 549 8.17 16.59 -0.99
C SER A 549 8.19 17.42 -2.28
N MET A 550 9.28 18.13 -2.57
CA MET A 550 9.43 18.88 -3.82
C MET A 550 9.36 17.97 -5.05
N ALA A 551 10.06 16.83 -5.03
CA ALA A 551 10.01 15.85 -6.12
C ALA A 551 8.59 15.27 -6.30
N ALA A 552 7.91 14.90 -5.21
CA ALA A 552 6.56 14.35 -5.25
C ALA A 552 5.52 15.35 -5.80
N VAL A 553 5.61 16.63 -5.41
CA VAL A 553 4.73 17.69 -5.95
C VAL A 553 5.00 17.89 -7.43
N ALA A 554 6.27 17.93 -7.86
CA ALA A 554 6.62 18.05 -9.28
C ALA A 554 6.02 16.91 -10.11
N GLU A 555 6.12 15.67 -9.61
CA GLU A 555 5.56 14.49 -10.26
C GLU A 555 4.03 14.55 -10.36
N GLY A 556 3.34 14.91 -9.27
CA GLY A 556 1.88 15.05 -9.26
C GLY A 556 1.38 16.15 -10.21
N MET A 557 2.06 17.29 -10.24
CA MET A 557 1.76 18.39 -11.16
C MET A 557 1.97 17.96 -12.63
N ALA A 558 3.08 17.26 -12.92
CA ALA A 558 3.38 16.75 -14.25
C ALA A 558 2.35 15.73 -14.76
N LEU A 559 1.96 14.78 -13.90
CA LEU A 559 0.93 13.80 -14.22
C LEU A 559 -0.40 14.47 -14.52
N GLY A 560 -0.86 15.37 -13.66
CA GLY A 560 -2.13 16.07 -13.86
C GLY A 560 -2.14 16.89 -15.15
N ALA A 561 -1.09 17.68 -15.40
CA ALA A 561 -0.95 18.43 -16.65
C ALA A 561 -1.01 17.51 -17.88
N LYS A 562 -0.37 16.34 -17.83
CA LYS A 562 -0.38 15.36 -18.92
C LYS A 562 -1.73 14.64 -19.10
N LEU A 563 -2.52 14.52 -18.03
CA LEU A 563 -3.90 14.04 -18.07
C LEU A 563 -4.90 15.14 -18.52
N GLY A 564 -4.43 16.36 -18.78
CA GLY A 564 -5.20 17.44 -19.40
C GLY A 564 -5.91 18.40 -18.43
N ILE A 565 -5.59 18.37 -17.13
CA ILE A 565 -6.09 19.40 -16.19
C ILE A 565 -5.20 20.64 -16.25
N ASP A 566 -5.82 21.82 -16.14
CA ASP A 566 -5.11 23.09 -15.99
C ASP A 566 -4.26 23.10 -14.71
N ALA A 567 -3.00 23.55 -14.82
CA ALA A 567 -2.03 23.50 -13.73
C ALA A 567 -2.41 24.41 -12.55
N GLN A 568 -3.04 25.57 -12.81
CA GLN A 568 -3.49 26.45 -11.72
C GLN A 568 -4.70 25.86 -10.99
N ALA A 569 -5.65 25.28 -11.73
CA ALA A 569 -6.77 24.56 -11.13
C ALA A 569 -6.29 23.37 -10.28
N LEU A 570 -5.33 22.58 -10.79
CA LEU A 570 -4.74 21.46 -10.05
C LEU A 570 -4.01 21.91 -8.79
N ALA A 571 -3.18 22.96 -8.89
CA ALA A 571 -2.51 23.54 -7.72
C ALA A 571 -3.54 24.04 -6.68
N GLY A 572 -4.64 24.66 -7.13
CA GLY A 572 -5.74 25.08 -6.26
C GLY A 572 -6.41 23.91 -5.54
N VAL A 573 -6.67 22.79 -6.22
CA VAL A 573 -7.22 21.58 -5.61
C VAL A 573 -6.25 21.00 -4.58
N ILE A 574 -4.96 20.85 -4.93
CA ILE A 574 -3.94 20.32 -4.03
C ILE A 574 -3.84 21.18 -2.78
N ASN A 575 -3.76 22.50 -2.94
CA ASN A 575 -3.58 23.44 -1.82
C ASN A 575 -4.82 23.62 -0.95
N SER A 576 -6.00 23.21 -1.41
CA SER A 576 -7.25 23.21 -0.62
C SER A 576 -7.65 21.83 -0.09
N SER A 577 -6.87 20.79 -0.40
CA SER A 577 -7.18 19.39 -0.08
C SER A 577 -6.05 18.71 0.71
N SER A 578 -6.17 17.40 0.93
CA SER A 578 -5.21 16.60 1.71
C SER A 578 -3.81 16.48 1.09
N GLY A 579 -3.61 16.95 -0.15
CA GLY A 579 -2.29 17.00 -0.79
C GLY A 579 -1.45 18.24 -0.44
N ARG A 580 -2.02 19.21 0.30
CA ARG A 580 -1.35 20.47 0.65
C ARG A 580 -0.08 20.23 1.47
N CYS A 581 1.02 20.82 1.03
CA CYS A 581 2.28 20.90 1.77
C CYS A 581 3.03 22.20 1.43
N TRP A 582 4.10 22.53 2.16
CA TRP A 582 4.89 23.74 1.88
C TRP A 582 5.39 23.79 0.43
N SER A 583 5.82 22.65 -0.11
CA SER A 583 6.29 22.53 -1.49
C SER A 583 5.17 22.74 -2.53
N SER A 584 3.90 22.51 -2.22
CA SER A 584 2.79 22.74 -3.16
C SER A 584 2.25 24.17 -3.10
N GLU A 585 2.30 24.79 -1.92
CA GLU A 585 1.72 26.11 -1.64
C GLU A 585 2.74 27.26 -1.81
N VAL A 586 3.93 27.10 -1.24
CA VAL A 586 4.91 28.20 -1.13
C VAL A 586 5.95 28.11 -2.25
N CYS A 587 6.47 26.92 -2.53
CA CYS A 587 7.55 26.70 -3.50
C CYS A 587 7.17 25.66 -4.57
N ASN A 588 5.98 25.83 -5.17
CA ASN A 588 5.50 24.90 -6.20
C ASN A 588 6.49 24.80 -7.38
N PRO A 589 7.06 23.60 -7.65
CA PRO A 589 8.09 23.42 -8.68
C PRO A 589 7.51 23.33 -10.11
N TRP A 590 6.27 23.76 -10.33
CA TRP A 590 5.66 23.85 -11.67
C TRP A 590 5.70 25.29 -12.22
N PRO A 591 6.05 25.50 -13.51
CA PRO A 591 6.11 26.83 -14.11
C PRO A 591 4.80 27.60 -13.96
N GLY A 592 4.90 28.88 -13.58
CA GLY A 592 3.76 29.80 -13.49
C GLY A 592 2.89 29.67 -12.24
N ILE A 593 3.20 28.75 -11.30
CA ILE A 593 2.46 28.62 -10.02
C ILE A 593 3.05 29.49 -8.91
N SER A 594 4.35 29.34 -8.63
CA SER A 594 5.07 30.17 -7.66
C SER A 594 6.21 30.93 -8.32
N ALA A 595 6.16 32.26 -8.27
CA ALA A 595 7.19 33.14 -8.85
C ALA A 595 8.56 33.00 -8.16
N ASN A 596 8.56 32.53 -6.90
CA ASN A 596 9.78 32.35 -6.12
C ASN A 596 10.42 30.97 -6.31
N ALA A 597 9.71 30.01 -6.91
CA ALA A 597 10.25 28.70 -7.24
C ALA A 597 11.15 28.78 -8.49
N PRO A 598 12.21 27.97 -8.61
CA PRO A 598 13.09 27.94 -9.78
C PRO A 598 12.32 27.78 -11.12
N ALA A 599 11.27 26.96 -11.13
CA ALA A 599 10.42 26.74 -12.30
C ALA A 599 9.67 28.01 -12.76
N GLY A 600 9.34 28.92 -11.83
CA GLY A 600 8.68 30.20 -12.13
C GLY A 600 9.62 31.26 -12.73
N ARG A 601 10.95 31.06 -12.64
CA ARG A 601 11.98 31.97 -13.16
C ARG A 601 12.76 31.38 -14.34
N GLY A 602 12.17 30.43 -15.06
CA GLY A 602 12.81 29.77 -16.19
C GLY A 602 14.06 28.96 -15.81
N TYR A 603 14.09 28.39 -14.59
CA TYR A 603 15.21 27.63 -14.04
C TYR A 603 16.55 28.39 -14.00
N SER A 604 16.49 29.73 -14.06
CA SER A 604 17.66 30.56 -13.84
C SER A 604 18.01 30.54 -12.35
N ASP A 605 19.20 29.98 -12.06
CA ASP A 605 19.94 29.97 -10.78
C ASP A 605 20.20 28.55 -10.23
N GLY A 606 21.39 28.00 -10.55
CA GLY A 606 21.84 26.67 -10.12
C GLY A 606 22.23 26.59 -8.64
N PHE A 607 22.42 27.72 -7.96
CA PHE A 607 22.89 27.76 -6.58
C PHE A 607 21.92 27.09 -5.59
N ALA A 608 20.61 27.33 -5.72
CA ALA A 608 19.60 26.73 -4.84
C ALA A 608 19.51 25.20 -5.01
N SER A 609 19.59 24.72 -6.26
CA SER A 609 19.62 23.29 -6.56
C SER A 609 20.88 22.62 -6.03
N GLN A 610 22.04 23.28 -6.16
CA GLN A 610 23.32 22.80 -5.59
C GLN A 610 23.29 22.74 -4.06
N LEU A 611 22.63 23.71 -3.41
CA LEU A 611 22.48 23.72 -1.96
C LEU A 611 21.60 22.56 -1.48
N MET A 612 20.50 22.28 -2.19
CA MET A 612 19.63 21.13 -1.90
C MET A 612 20.37 19.81 -2.17
N LEU A 613 21.15 19.70 -3.25
CA LEU A 613 22.00 18.54 -3.53
C LEU A 613 23.00 18.30 -2.39
N LYS A 614 23.65 19.35 -1.89
CA LYS A 614 24.56 19.27 -0.74
C LYS A 614 23.83 18.79 0.52
N ASP A 615 22.66 19.36 0.84
CA ASP A 615 21.90 18.97 2.03
C ASP A 615 21.35 17.54 1.96
N LEU A 616 20.88 17.10 0.79
CA LEU A 616 20.50 15.70 0.55
C LEU A 616 21.71 14.75 0.66
N GLY A 617 22.88 15.19 0.19
CA GLY A 617 24.13 14.45 0.37
C GLY A 617 24.52 14.26 1.84
N LEU A 618 24.38 15.30 2.67
CA LEU A 618 24.58 15.20 4.12
C LEU A 618 23.61 14.19 4.76
N ALA A 619 22.36 14.14 4.29
CA ALA A 619 21.38 13.16 4.77
C ALA A 619 21.76 11.72 4.40
N VAL A 620 22.18 11.50 3.16
CA VAL A 620 22.61 10.18 2.68
C VAL A 620 23.89 9.72 3.37
N GLU A 621 24.86 10.61 3.57
CA GLU A 621 26.09 10.30 4.31
C GLU A 621 25.80 9.96 5.78
N ALA A 622 25.02 10.80 6.47
CA ALA A 622 24.64 10.56 7.87
C ALA A 622 23.88 9.23 8.03
N ALA A 623 22.99 8.92 7.09
CA ALA A 623 22.27 7.66 7.10
C ALA A 623 23.19 6.45 6.83
N GLY A 624 24.18 6.59 5.94
CA GLY A 624 25.22 5.60 5.72
C GLY A 624 26.04 5.29 6.98
N GLN A 625 26.40 6.31 7.76
CA GLN A 625 27.14 6.14 9.02
C GLN A 625 26.37 5.32 10.06
N VAL A 626 25.05 5.50 10.16
CA VAL A 626 24.20 4.76 11.10
C VAL A 626 23.55 3.52 10.48
N LYS A 627 23.91 3.17 9.23
CA LYS A 627 23.34 2.05 8.46
C LYS A 627 21.80 2.13 8.32
N GLN A 628 21.25 3.33 8.25
CA GLN A 628 19.82 3.58 8.03
C GLN A 628 19.56 3.73 6.52
N PRO A 629 18.69 2.92 5.89
CA PRO A 629 18.37 3.08 4.48
C PRO A 629 17.48 4.32 4.23
N LEU A 630 17.79 5.08 3.18
CA LEU A 630 17.00 6.24 2.72
C LEU A 630 16.53 6.03 1.27
N LEU A 631 15.34 5.46 1.09
CA LEU A 631 14.83 5.07 -0.23
C LEU A 631 14.46 6.24 -1.13
N LEU A 632 13.54 7.09 -0.66
CA LEU A 632 13.16 8.28 -1.40
C LEU A 632 14.29 9.32 -1.36
N GLY A 633 15.07 9.35 -0.28
CA GLY A 633 16.19 10.27 -0.10
C GLY A 633 17.29 10.10 -1.14
N GLY A 634 17.78 8.87 -1.33
CA GLY A 634 18.81 8.58 -2.32
C GLY A 634 18.33 8.87 -3.75
N LEU A 635 17.12 8.44 -4.10
CA LEU A 635 16.53 8.71 -5.42
C LEU A 635 16.42 10.21 -5.69
N VAL A 636 15.94 10.98 -4.71
CA VAL A 636 15.76 12.43 -4.86
C VAL A 636 17.10 13.16 -4.89
N GLN A 637 18.09 12.72 -4.11
CA GLN A 637 19.47 13.22 -4.22
C GLN A 637 19.98 13.06 -5.66
N GLN A 638 19.76 11.90 -6.28
CA GLN A 638 20.14 11.65 -7.67
C GLN A 638 19.40 12.54 -8.66
N LEU A 639 18.10 12.79 -8.45
CA LEU A 639 17.34 13.72 -9.29
C LEU A 639 17.92 15.14 -9.21
N TYR A 640 18.28 15.61 -8.01
CA TYR A 640 18.95 16.90 -7.83
C TYR A 640 20.38 16.89 -8.41
N GLN A 641 21.07 15.76 -8.32
CA GLN A 641 22.38 15.57 -8.94
C GLN A 641 22.26 15.69 -10.46
N GLN A 642 21.30 15.00 -11.09
CA GLN A 642 20.98 15.11 -12.51
C GLN A 642 20.55 16.52 -12.92
N LEU A 643 19.76 17.21 -12.10
CA LEU A 643 19.35 18.60 -12.34
C LEU A 643 20.55 19.56 -12.31
N CYS A 644 21.44 19.41 -11.33
CA CYS A 644 22.70 20.15 -11.27
C CYS A 644 23.69 19.72 -12.36
N MET A 645 23.48 18.54 -12.95
CA MET A 645 24.21 17.96 -14.06
C MET A 645 23.41 18.04 -15.37
N GLN A 646 22.53 19.02 -15.58
CA GLN A 646 21.83 19.17 -16.87
C GLN A 646 22.77 19.41 -18.07
N ASP A 647 24.08 19.57 -17.83
CA ASP A 647 25.15 19.42 -18.83
C ASP A 647 26.08 18.17 -18.65
N GLY A 648 25.91 17.36 -17.60
CA GLY A 648 26.89 16.33 -17.17
C GLY A 648 26.42 14.86 -17.04
N ALA A 649 25.15 14.56 -16.77
CA ALA A 649 24.75 13.18 -16.42
C ALA A 649 24.73 12.21 -17.64
N VAL A 650 24.49 12.72 -18.85
CA VAL A 650 24.63 11.91 -20.08
C VAL A 650 26.10 11.52 -20.28
N GLN A 651 27.05 12.39 -19.92
CA GLN A 651 28.49 12.12 -20.06
C GLN A 651 29.07 11.20 -18.97
N GLU A 652 28.40 11.06 -17.81
CA GLU A 652 28.91 10.25 -16.70
C GLU A 652 28.58 8.75 -16.84
N MET A 653 27.45 8.40 -17.48
CA MET A 653 27.02 7.00 -17.69
C MET A 653 27.11 6.50 -19.13
N LEU A 654 26.98 7.40 -20.12
CA LEU A 654 27.03 7.06 -21.53
C LEU A 654 28.19 7.82 -22.18
N SER A 655 28.86 7.17 -23.12
CA SER A 655 29.93 7.79 -23.88
C SER A 655 29.44 8.73 -24.98
N GLY A 656 28.20 8.53 -25.46
CA GLY A 656 27.59 9.28 -26.57
C GLY A 656 26.64 10.42 -26.13
N SER A 657 26.14 11.17 -27.12
CA SER A 657 25.13 12.22 -26.88
C SER A 657 23.71 11.68 -27.08
N VAL A 658 22.67 12.44 -26.68
CA VAL A 658 21.25 12.04 -26.78
C VAL A 658 20.84 11.56 -28.18
N ASP A 659 21.51 12.06 -29.23
CA ASP A 659 21.22 11.73 -30.63
C ASP A 659 22.26 10.80 -31.28
N GLN A 660 23.27 10.36 -30.53
CA GLN A 660 24.35 9.50 -30.98
C GLN A 660 24.70 8.45 -29.91
N LEU A 661 23.87 7.41 -29.79
CA LEU A 661 24.10 6.26 -28.89
C LEU A 661 24.10 4.93 -29.63
N ASN A 662 24.84 3.96 -29.10
CA ASN A 662 24.74 2.56 -29.54
C ASN A 662 24.87 1.62 -28.32
N ALA A 663 23.87 0.76 -28.09
CA ALA A 663 23.85 -0.13 -26.93
C ALA A 663 25.01 -1.14 -26.91
N CYS A 664 25.49 -1.60 -28.07
CA CYS A 664 26.65 -2.50 -28.14
C CYS A 664 27.93 -1.77 -27.70
N TYR A 665 28.08 -0.49 -28.06
CA TYR A 665 29.23 0.29 -27.61
C TYR A 665 29.21 0.50 -26.10
N GLU A 666 28.07 0.93 -25.56
CA GLU A 666 27.90 1.22 -24.13
C GLU A 666 28.00 -0.04 -23.25
N CYS A 667 27.61 -1.19 -23.79
CA CYS A 667 27.64 -2.45 -23.04
C CYS A 667 28.94 -3.23 -23.28
N CYS A 668 29.58 -3.17 -24.44
CA CYS A 668 30.70 -4.07 -24.76
C CYS A 668 31.94 -3.33 -25.30
N ASP A 669 31.81 -2.55 -26.38
CA ASP A 669 32.99 -2.08 -27.11
C ASP A 669 33.84 -1.11 -26.29
N ARG A 670 33.23 -0.22 -25.50
CA ARG A 670 33.99 0.72 -24.64
C ARG A 670 34.85 -0.01 -23.60
N HIS A 671 34.38 -1.16 -23.12
CA HIS A 671 35.13 -1.97 -22.15
C HIS A 671 36.24 -2.77 -22.82
N ALA A 672 35.98 -3.32 -24.01
CA ALA A 672 37.00 -3.98 -24.83
C ALA A 672 38.13 -3.03 -25.26
N GLU A 673 37.81 -1.74 -25.45
CA GLU A 673 38.77 -0.69 -25.80
C GLU A 673 39.57 -0.21 -24.59
N ALA A 674 38.93 -0.09 -23.43
CA ALA A 674 39.59 0.30 -22.18
C ALA A 674 40.56 -0.78 -21.68
N ASP A 675 40.16 -2.06 -21.75
CA ASP A 675 40.99 -3.20 -21.35
C ASP A 675 40.58 -4.46 -22.14
N ARG A 676 41.49 -4.92 -23.01
CA ARG A 676 41.26 -6.08 -23.89
C ARG A 676 41.20 -7.41 -23.14
N GLU A 677 41.87 -7.51 -22.00
CA GLU A 677 41.91 -8.72 -21.17
C GLU A 677 40.79 -8.74 -20.14
N LYS A 678 39.98 -7.67 -20.05
CA LYS A 678 38.88 -7.59 -19.11
C LYS A 678 37.85 -8.69 -19.36
N VAL A 679 37.62 -9.51 -18.36
CA VAL A 679 36.63 -10.60 -18.41
C VAL A 679 35.22 -10.00 -18.45
N ALA A 680 34.42 -10.43 -19.42
CA ALA A 680 33.02 -10.02 -19.57
C ALA A 680 32.05 -11.09 -19.05
N LEU A 681 32.40 -12.37 -19.25
CA LEU A 681 31.54 -13.49 -18.93
C LEU A 681 32.35 -14.63 -18.30
N TYR A 682 31.92 -15.05 -17.12
CA TYR A 682 32.25 -16.34 -16.52
C TYR A 682 31.10 -17.28 -16.82
N TRP A 683 31.33 -18.29 -17.64
CA TRP A 683 30.32 -19.22 -18.08
C TRP A 683 30.57 -20.61 -17.48
N GLN A 684 29.50 -21.24 -17.00
CA GLN A 684 29.53 -22.64 -16.59
C GLN A 684 28.48 -23.43 -17.39
N GLY A 685 28.95 -24.42 -18.14
CA GLY A 685 28.11 -25.33 -18.91
C GLY A 685 27.38 -26.35 -18.04
N LYS A 686 26.33 -26.96 -18.60
CA LYS A 686 25.57 -28.04 -17.94
C LYS A 686 26.40 -29.31 -17.70
N ASP A 687 27.48 -29.47 -18.46
CA ASP A 687 28.52 -30.49 -18.32
C ASP A 687 29.51 -30.20 -17.17
N GLY A 688 29.35 -29.06 -16.47
CA GLY A 688 30.23 -28.62 -15.39
C GLY A 688 31.46 -27.85 -15.86
N ARG A 689 31.68 -27.71 -17.17
CA ARG A 689 32.80 -26.96 -17.76
C ARG A 689 32.70 -25.48 -17.40
N LYS A 690 33.83 -24.86 -17.05
CA LYS A 690 33.92 -23.43 -16.70
C LYS A 690 34.84 -22.74 -17.69
N GLU A 691 34.37 -21.65 -18.29
CA GLU A 691 35.11 -20.86 -19.27
C GLU A 691 34.97 -19.37 -18.97
N GLN A 692 35.97 -18.59 -19.39
CA GLN A 692 35.99 -17.14 -19.26
C GLN A 692 36.09 -16.53 -20.65
N TYR A 693 35.30 -15.48 -20.88
CA TYR A 693 35.25 -14.76 -22.14
C TYR A 693 35.46 -13.28 -21.88
N THR A 694 36.38 -12.64 -22.62
CA THR A 694 36.70 -11.22 -22.49
C THR A 694 35.76 -10.33 -23.30
N PHE A 695 35.69 -9.05 -22.95
CA PHE A 695 34.98 -8.05 -23.75
C PHE A 695 35.51 -7.98 -25.18
N ALA A 696 36.82 -8.17 -25.39
CA ALA A 696 37.41 -8.20 -26.73
C ALA A 696 36.94 -9.40 -27.57
N GLN A 697 36.80 -10.59 -26.97
CA GLN A 697 36.25 -11.77 -27.66
C GLN A 697 34.79 -11.56 -28.05
N LEU A 698 33.97 -11.01 -27.15
CA LEU A 698 32.57 -10.71 -27.43
C LEU A 698 32.41 -9.59 -28.48
N LYS A 699 33.27 -8.57 -28.47
CA LYS A 699 33.33 -7.54 -29.53
C LYS A 699 33.63 -8.17 -30.89
N LYS A 700 34.62 -9.08 -30.95
CA LYS A 700 34.96 -9.80 -32.19
C LYS A 700 33.77 -10.61 -32.71
N TRP A 701 33.20 -11.51 -31.90
CA TRP A 701 32.10 -12.36 -32.35
C TRP A 701 30.83 -11.58 -32.69
N SER A 702 30.49 -10.55 -31.89
CA SER A 702 29.34 -9.69 -32.19
C SER A 702 29.54 -8.88 -33.48
N SER A 703 30.77 -8.49 -33.81
CA SER A 703 31.08 -7.81 -35.09
C SER A 703 30.93 -8.73 -36.29
N GLN A 704 31.43 -9.96 -36.18
CA GLN A 704 31.28 -10.98 -37.21
C GLN A 704 29.80 -11.33 -37.44
N PHE A 705 29.05 -11.52 -36.35
CA PHE A 705 27.62 -11.81 -36.43
C PHE A 705 26.81 -10.62 -36.97
N ALA A 706 27.16 -9.39 -36.60
CA ALA A 706 26.52 -8.19 -37.15
C ALA A 706 26.71 -8.06 -38.67
N ASN A 707 27.90 -8.40 -39.17
CA ASN A 707 28.16 -8.46 -40.61
C ASN A 707 27.35 -9.57 -41.30
N PHE A 708 27.18 -10.72 -40.66
CA PHE A 708 26.25 -11.74 -41.12
C PHE A 708 24.81 -11.19 -41.19
N LEU A 709 24.30 -10.56 -40.14
CA LEU A 709 22.95 -9.97 -40.12
C LEU A 709 22.75 -8.96 -41.25
N LYS A 710 23.73 -8.08 -41.49
CA LYS A 710 23.72 -7.14 -42.63
C LYS A 710 23.66 -7.89 -43.98
N SER A 711 24.39 -8.99 -44.13
CA SER A 711 24.36 -9.81 -45.37
C SER A 711 22.98 -10.45 -45.63
N GLN A 712 22.21 -10.70 -44.57
CA GLN A 712 20.82 -11.17 -44.64
C GLN A 712 19.79 -10.04 -44.86
N GLY A 713 20.26 -8.79 -45.05
CA GLY A 713 19.39 -7.63 -45.26
C GLY A 713 18.69 -7.11 -44.00
N ILE A 714 19.23 -7.43 -42.81
CA ILE A 714 18.74 -6.91 -41.54
C ILE A 714 19.38 -5.54 -41.28
N GLN A 715 18.55 -4.55 -40.98
CA GLN A 715 18.93 -3.16 -40.75
C GLN A 715 18.36 -2.61 -39.43
N ALA A 716 18.68 -1.37 -39.11
CA ALA A 716 18.19 -0.72 -37.89
C ALA A 716 16.65 -0.76 -37.80
N GLY A 717 16.12 -1.09 -36.62
CA GLY A 717 14.68 -1.24 -36.35
C GLY A 717 14.09 -2.61 -36.70
N ASP A 718 14.79 -3.46 -37.44
CA ASP A 718 14.34 -4.85 -37.68
C ASP A 718 14.45 -5.70 -36.41
N ARG A 719 13.63 -6.76 -36.30
CA ARG A 719 13.59 -7.63 -35.11
C ARG A 719 14.29 -8.96 -35.37
N ILE A 720 15.07 -9.41 -34.40
CA ILE A 720 15.68 -10.75 -34.38
C ILE A 720 15.23 -11.44 -33.10
N SER A 721 14.72 -12.66 -33.22
CA SER A 721 14.28 -13.45 -32.07
C SER A 721 15.38 -14.40 -31.60
N GLY A 722 15.61 -14.46 -30.28
CA GLY A 722 16.52 -15.44 -29.68
C GLY A 722 15.78 -16.43 -28.80
N LEU A 723 15.73 -17.71 -29.19
CA LEU A 723 15.31 -18.85 -28.38
C LEU A 723 16.56 -19.60 -27.91
N LEU A 724 17.39 -18.92 -27.12
CA LEU A 724 18.69 -19.42 -26.68
C LEU A 724 18.72 -19.55 -25.15
N PRO A 725 19.28 -20.65 -24.61
CA PRO A 725 19.61 -20.75 -23.20
C PRO A 725 20.79 -19.83 -22.87
N ARG A 726 21.15 -19.78 -21.58
CA ARG A 726 22.26 -18.97 -21.02
C ARG A 726 23.64 -19.45 -21.50
N THR A 727 23.96 -19.07 -22.73
CA THR A 727 25.14 -19.48 -23.50
C THR A 727 25.90 -18.25 -24.01
N PRO A 728 27.19 -18.36 -24.36
CA PRO A 728 27.92 -17.24 -24.97
C PRO A 728 27.25 -16.69 -26.24
N GLU A 729 26.67 -17.57 -27.05
CA GLU A 729 25.97 -17.26 -28.30
C GLU A 729 24.81 -16.28 -28.08
N LEU A 730 24.09 -16.40 -26.95
CA LEU A 730 23.04 -15.46 -26.57
C LEU A 730 23.56 -14.01 -26.51
N LEU A 731 24.69 -13.78 -25.85
CA LEU A 731 25.28 -12.45 -25.72
C LEU A 731 25.79 -11.94 -27.07
N VAL A 732 26.37 -12.83 -27.89
CA VAL A 732 26.82 -12.49 -29.24
C VAL A 732 25.65 -12.01 -30.10
N VAL A 733 24.51 -12.71 -30.09
CA VAL A 733 23.31 -12.32 -30.84
C VAL A 733 22.77 -10.96 -30.38
N ILE A 734 22.68 -10.75 -29.07
CA ILE A 734 22.18 -9.48 -28.49
C ILE A 734 23.07 -8.30 -28.91
N LEU A 735 24.38 -8.42 -28.66
CA LEU A 735 25.35 -7.37 -28.96
C LEU A 735 25.40 -7.08 -30.46
N ALA A 736 25.32 -8.10 -31.32
CA ALA A 736 25.33 -7.93 -32.76
C ALA A 736 24.07 -7.24 -33.30
N ALA A 737 22.89 -7.57 -32.76
CA ALA A 737 21.65 -6.87 -33.09
C ALA A 737 21.78 -5.38 -32.73
N TRP A 738 22.24 -5.08 -31.52
CA TRP A 738 22.45 -3.71 -31.04
C TRP A 738 23.52 -2.95 -31.83
N ARG A 739 24.59 -3.63 -32.26
CA ARG A 739 25.67 -3.02 -33.07
C ARG A 739 25.12 -2.38 -34.33
N ILE A 740 24.11 -2.98 -34.95
CA ILE A 740 23.52 -2.51 -36.22
C ILE A 740 22.18 -1.76 -36.02
N GLY A 741 21.80 -1.47 -34.78
CA GLY A 741 20.55 -0.81 -34.42
C GLY A 741 19.30 -1.68 -34.59
N ALA A 742 19.45 -3.00 -34.73
CA ALA A 742 18.35 -3.94 -34.75
C ALA A 742 17.83 -4.20 -33.33
N VAL A 743 16.55 -4.59 -33.23
CA VAL A 743 15.83 -4.81 -31.98
C VAL A 743 15.86 -6.29 -31.62
N TYR A 744 16.45 -6.61 -30.47
CA TYR A 744 16.45 -7.99 -29.98
C TYR A 744 15.09 -8.35 -29.35
N GLN A 745 14.56 -9.53 -29.65
CA GLN A 745 13.32 -10.06 -29.07
C GLN A 745 13.61 -11.40 -28.38
N PRO A 746 13.60 -11.45 -27.04
CA PRO A 746 13.93 -12.69 -26.34
C PRO A 746 12.72 -13.63 -26.30
N LEU A 747 12.93 -14.92 -26.59
CA LEU A 747 11.96 -16.00 -26.45
C LEU A 747 12.33 -16.90 -25.28
N PHE A 748 11.37 -17.17 -24.39
CA PHE A 748 11.60 -18.05 -23.24
C PHE A 748 11.80 -19.49 -23.74
N THR A 749 12.91 -20.11 -23.35
CA THR A 749 13.22 -21.50 -23.69
C THR A 749 12.13 -22.49 -23.24
N ALA A 750 11.32 -22.17 -22.23
CA ALA A 750 10.20 -23.01 -21.80
C ALA A 750 8.93 -22.90 -22.68
N PHE A 751 8.87 -21.95 -23.63
CA PHE A 751 7.70 -21.79 -24.48
C PHE A 751 7.49 -22.99 -25.42
N GLY A 752 6.23 -23.37 -25.59
CA GLY A 752 5.81 -24.27 -26.66
C GLY A 752 5.66 -23.56 -28.01
N PRO A 753 5.55 -24.31 -29.13
CA PRO A 753 5.55 -23.76 -30.48
C PRO A 753 4.54 -22.62 -30.72
N LYS A 754 3.30 -22.75 -30.22
CA LYS A 754 2.26 -21.72 -30.39
C LYS A 754 2.58 -20.39 -29.70
N ALA A 755 3.23 -20.45 -28.54
CA ALA A 755 3.63 -19.25 -27.80
C ALA A 755 4.82 -18.54 -28.48
N ILE A 756 5.68 -19.31 -29.15
CA ILE A 756 6.77 -18.82 -29.99
C ILE A 756 6.20 -18.18 -31.26
N GLU A 757 5.33 -18.89 -31.96
CA GLU A 757 4.65 -18.43 -33.19
C GLU A 757 3.99 -17.06 -32.99
N HIS A 758 3.16 -16.92 -31.96
CA HIS A 758 2.49 -15.66 -31.63
C HIS A 758 3.46 -14.48 -31.47
N ARG A 759 4.60 -14.71 -30.82
CA ARG A 759 5.61 -13.66 -30.53
C ARG A 759 6.45 -13.32 -31.74
N VAL A 760 6.92 -14.33 -32.46
CA VAL A 760 7.70 -14.18 -33.70
C VAL A 760 6.89 -13.42 -34.75
N GLN A 761 5.59 -13.75 -34.90
CA GLN A 761 4.71 -13.08 -35.85
C GLN A 761 4.41 -11.63 -35.45
N LEU A 762 4.10 -11.36 -34.17
CA LEU A 762 3.85 -9.99 -33.70
C LEU A 762 5.12 -9.12 -33.72
N ALA A 763 6.28 -9.69 -33.39
CA ALA A 763 7.56 -9.01 -33.49
C ALA A 763 7.99 -8.75 -34.94
N LYS A 764 7.41 -9.49 -35.90
CA LYS A 764 7.81 -9.51 -37.32
C LYS A 764 9.31 -9.81 -37.45
N SER A 765 9.76 -10.82 -36.71
CA SER A 765 11.18 -11.17 -36.68
C SER A 765 11.67 -11.61 -38.06
N LYS A 766 12.87 -11.19 -38.45
CA LYS A 766 13.49 -11.57 -39.72
C LYS A 766 14.38 -12.80 -39.62
N LEU A 767 14.85 -13.12 -38.41
CA LEU A 767 15.70 -14.25 -38.10
C LEU A 767 15.34 -14.80 -36.71
N VAL A 768 15.36 -16.13 -36.55
CA VAL A 768 15.25 -16.79 -35.24
C VAL A 768 16.55 -17.55 -34.97
N VAL A 769 17.23 -17.22 -33.87
CA VAL A 769 18.45 -17.92 -33.43
C VAL A 769 18.11 -18.84 -32.26
N THR A 770 18.53 -20.10 -32.32
CA THR A 770 18.25 -21.12 -31.29
C THR A 770 19.41 -22.11 -31.11
N ASP A 771 19.31 -23.01 -30.15
CA ASP A 771 20.24 -24.12 -29.93
C ASP A 771 19.60 -25.47 -30.31
N ILE A 772 20.42 -26.51 -30.44
CA ILE A 772 19.96 -27.87 -30.77
C ILE A 772 18.84 -28.34 -29.82
N GLY A 773 18.93 -28.00 -28.53
CA GLY A 773 17.96 -28.43 -27.52
C GLY A 773 16.57 -27.82 -27.68
N ASN A 774 16.45 -26.66 -28.31
CA ASN A 774 15.17 -25.97 -28.51
C ASN A 774 14.69 -25.96 -29.97
N ARG A 775 15.54 -26.36 -30.94
CA ARG A 775 15.25 -26.27 -32.37
C ARG A 775 13.95 -26.94 -32.80
N SER A 776 13.63 -28.12 -32.27
CA SER A 776 12.40 -28.85 -32.65
C SER A 776 11.11 -28.09 -32.33
N LYS A 777 11.17 -27.10 -31.42
CA LYS A 777 10.01 -26.25 -31.08
C LYS A 777 9.62 -25.30 -32.21
N LEU A 778 10.52 -25.08 -33.17
CA LEU A 778 10.29 -24.21 -34.32
C LEU A 778 9.64 -24.95 -35.51
N ASP A 779 9.62 -26.29 -35.52
CA ASP A 779 9.05 -27.07 -36.63
C ASP A 779 7.54 -26.83 -36.82
N GLU A 780 6.82 -26.52 -35.73
CA GLU A 780 5.38 -26.23 -35.73
C GLU A 780 5.05 -24.73 -35.81
N VAL A 781 6.05 -23.86 -35.98
CA VAL A 781 5.86 -22.41 -36.11
C VAL A 781 5.54 -22.06 -37.55
N ALA A 782 4.29 -21.70 -37.84
CA ALA A 782 3.87 -21.32 -39.19
C ALA A 782 4.59 -20.05 -39.64
N GLN A 783 5.14 -20.11 -40.86
CA GLN A 783 5.93 -19.02 -41.46
C GLN A 783 7.11 -18.59 -40.57
N CYS A 784 7.78 -19.56 -39.93
CA CYS A 784 8.99 -19.27 -39.18
C CYS A 784 10.02 -18.55 -40.07
N PRO A 785 10.59 -17.41 -39.64
CA PRO A 785 11.71 -16.76 -40.32
C PRO A 785 12.91 -17.69 -40.44
N GLN A 786 13.92 -17.29 -41.22
CA GLN A 786 15.14 -18.09 -41.38
C GLN A 786 15.70 -18.50 -40.00
N ILE A 787 15.97 -19.79 -39.84
CA ILE A 787 16.41 -20.34 -38.56
C ILE A 787 17.93 -20.49 -38.61
N MET A 788 18.57 -20.07 -37.52
CA MET A 788 19.97 -20.29 -37.27
C MET A 788 20.13 -21.08 -35.98
N THR A 789 20.88 -22.16 -36.04
CA THR A 789 21.07 -23.10 -34.93
C THR A 789 22.53 -23.06 -34.49
N ALA A 790 22.75 -22.80 -33.20
CA ALA A 790 24.05 -22.95 -32.55
C ALA A 790 24.33 -24.45 -32.33
N ALA A 791 25.27 -25.00 -33.10
CA ALA A 791 25.74 -26.37 -32.94
C ALA A 791 26.53 -26.54 -31.64
N ASP A 792 26.51 -27.73 -31.05
CA ASP A 792 27.39 -28.04 -29.92
C ASP A 792 28.82 -28.36 -30.38
N GLN A 793 29.78 -28.25 -29.47
CA GLN A 793 31.19 -28.57 -29.74
C GLN A 793 31.45 -30.07 -30.03
N GLN A 794 30.42 -30.92 -29.96
CA GLN A 794 30.50 -32.35 -30.25
C GLN A 794 30.29 -32.65 -31.75
N GLY A 795 30.05 -31.63 -32.57
CA GLY A 795 29.92 -31.76 -34.01
C GLY A 795 28.58 -32.34 -34.45
N HIS A 796 27.52 -32.21 -33.64
CA HIS A 796 26.18 -32.61 -34.07
C HIS A 796 25.72 -31.78 -35.27
N VAL A 797 25.17 -32.47 -36.27
CA VAL A 797 24.80 -31.89 -37.57
C VAL A 797 23.61 -30.96 -37.41
N VAL A 798 23.79 -29.69 -37.78
CA VAL A 798 22.71 -28.71 -37.94
C VAL A 798 21.66 -29.26 -38.91
N GLN A 799 20.37 -29.12 -38.57
CA GLN A 799 19.27 -29.63 -39.38
C GLN A 799 19.31 -29.07 -40.82
N GLN A 800 19.02 -29.91 -41.82
CA GLN A 800 19.07 -29.52 -43.22
C GLN A 800 18.10 -28.35 -43.50
N GLY A 801 18.64 -27.19 -43.88
CA GLY A 801 17.89 -25.95 -44.15
C GLY A 801 18.11 -24.83 -43.13
N ASP A 802 18.66 -25.15 -41.95
CA ASP A 802 19.09 -24.16 -40.97
C ASP A 802 20.47 -23.60 -41.34
N LEU A 803 20.75 -22.38 -40.88
CA LEU A 803 22.09 -21.81 -40.88
C LEU A 803 22.86 -22.26 -39.64
N ASP A 804 24.15 -22.55 -39.79
CA ASP A 804 25.03 -22.91 -38.68
C ASP A 804 25.66 -21.66 -38.07
N PHE A 805 25.38 -21.41 -36.79
CA PHE A 805 25.80 -20.18 -36.10
C PHE A 805 27.31 -19.92 -36.19
N TRP A 806 28.13 -20.89 -35.79
CA TRP A 806 29.59 -20.71 -35.72
C TRP A 806 30.23 -20.74 -37.09
N LYS A 807 29.71 -21.57 -38.01
CA LYS A 807 30.21 -21.63 -39.39
C LYS A 807 29.94 -20.34 -40.15
N GLU A 808 28.72 -19.78 -40.05
CA GLU A 808 28.39 -18.52 -40.71
C GLU A 808 29.15 -17.36 -40.08
N LEU A 809 29.14 -17.24 -38.75
CA LEU A 809 29.86 -16.17 -38.04
C LEU A 809 31.34 -16.11 -38.44
N ASN A 810 32.04 -17.25 -38.49
CA ASN A 810 33.48 -17.29 -38.80
C ASN A 810 33.83 -16.92 -40.25
N GLN A 811 32.86 -16.79 -41.16
CA GLN A 811 33.09 -16.35 -42.54
C GLN A 811 33.09 -14.82 -42.70
N HIS A 812 32.66 -14.07 -41.68
CA HIS A 812 32.56 -12.61 -41.75
C HIS A 812 33.72 -11.90 -41.04
N ALA A 813 33.95 -10.64 -41.44
CA ALA A 813 35.01 -9.81 -40.91
C ALA A 813 34.84 -9.52 -39.40
N GLU A 814 35.97 -9.45 -38.69
CA GLU A 814 36.04 -9.20 -37.24
C GLU A 814 35.71 -7.76 -36.83
N GLN A 815 35.46 -6.87 -37.79
CA GLN A 815 35.10 -5.47 -37.58
C GLN A 815 33.76 -5.17 -38.26
N CYS A 816 32.89 -4.45 -37.56
CA CYS A 816 31.62 -3.95 -38.11
C CYS A 816 31.32 -2.56 -37.53
N ASP A 817 31.06 -1.60 -38.41
CA ASP A 817 30.69 -0.24 -38.02
C ASP A 817 29.41 -0.24 -37.18
N LEU A 818 29.42 0.62 -36.15
CA LEU A 818 28.30 0.87 -35.25
C LEU A 818 27.26 1.74 -35.95
N VAL A 819 25.99 1.37 -35.82
CA VAL A 819 24.87 2.21 -36.24
C VAL A 819 24.44 3.05 -35.05
N MET A 820 24.70 4.35 -35.10
CA MET A 820 24.31 5.29 -34.05
C MET A 820 22.81 5.60 -34.13
N GLN A 821 22.16 5.63 -32.97
CA GLN A 821 20.72 5.79 -32.80
C GLN A 821 20.39 6.93 -31.82
N SER A 822 19.16 7.43 -31.87
CA SER A 822 18.64 8.37 -30.88
C SER A 822 18.25 7.63 -29.61
N ILE A 823 18.30 8.32 -28.46
CA ILE A 823 17.93 7.76 -27.16
C ILE A 823 16.49 7.19 -27.10
N GLN A 824 15.61 7.58 -28.03
CA GLN A 824 14.23 7.09 -28.09
C GLN A 824 14.06 5.82 -28.94
N ASP A 825 15.08 5.43 -29.72
CA ASP A 825 14.98 4.28 -30.60
C ASP A 825 14.91 2.97 -29.79
N PRO A 826 14.07 2.00 -30.21
CA PRO A 826 13.98 0.71 -29.53
C PRO A 826 15.22 -0.13 -29.79
N PHE A 827 15.69 -0.83 -28.76
CA PHE A 827 16.79 -1.81 -28.87
C PHE A 827 16.39 -3.20 -28.34
N LEU A 828 15.27 -3.29 -27.61
CA LEU A 828 14.70 -4.53 -27.09
C LEU A 828 13.17 -4.53 -27.25
N LEU A 829 12.59 -5.69 -27.60
CA LEU A 829 11.13 -5.89 -27.69
C LEU A 829 10.68 -7.00 -26.73
N MET A 830 9.96 -6.63 -25.69
CA MET A 830 9.47 -7.54 -24.65
C MET A 830 8.00 -7.88 -24.84
N PHE A 831 7.49 -8.90 -24.14
CA PHE A 831 6.08 -9.28 -24.14
C PHE A 831 5.52 -9.41 -22.71
N THR A 832 4.28 -8.95 -22.50
CA THR A 832 3.59 -9.05 -21.20
C THR A 832 3.17 -10.50 -20.85
N SER A 833 2.96 -10.80 -19.56
CA SER A 833 2.69 -12.15 -19.03
C SER A 833 1.29 -12.72 -19.35
N GLY A 834 0.41 -11.95 -20.00
CA GLY A 834 -0.86 -12.46 -20.55
C GLY A 834 -1.91 -12.90 -19.53
N THR A 835 -1.86 -12.45 -18.28
CA THR A 835 -2.80 -12.85 -17.22
C THR A 835 -4.26 -12.43 -17.46
N THR A 836 -4.51 -11.52 -18.40
CA THR A 836 -5.85 -11.04 -18.80
C THR A 836 -6.12 -11.19 -20.31
N GLY A 837 -5.30 -11.97 -21.04
CA GLY A 837 -5.44 -12.19 -22.49
C GLY A 837 -4.11 -12.47 -23.21
N PRO A 838 -4.08 -12.49 -24.56
CA PRO A 838 -2.86 -12.74 -25.33
C PRO A 838 -1.72 -11.75 -25.00
N ALA A 839 -0.47 -12.24 -24.96
CA ALA A 839 0.71 -11.43 -24.66
C ALA A 839 0.88 -10.28 -25.68
N LYS A 840 1.15 -9.06 -25.17
CA LYS A 840 1.30 -7.83 -25.98
C LYS A 840 2.76 -7.39 -26.05
N PRO A 841 3.23 -6.88 -27.21
CA PRO A 841 4.58 -6.37 -27.35
C PRO A 841 4.79 -5.06 -26.57
N LEU A 842 5.99 -4.86 -26.04
CA LEU A 842 6.47 -3.67 -25.33
C LEU A 842 7.84 -3.30 -25.88
N GLU A 843 7.91 -2.17 -26.60
CA GLU A 843 9.17 -1.63 -27.10
C GLU A 843 9.94 -0.92 -25.98
N VAL A 844 11.22 -1.26 -25.83
CA VAL A 844 12.10 -0.69 -24.82
C VAL A 844 13.13 0.21 -25.52
N PRO A 845 13.08 1.54 -25.29
CA PRO A 845 13.96 2.51 -25.93
C PRO A 845 15.35 2.56 -25.28
N LEU A 846 16.35 3.07 -25.99
CA LEU A 846 17.74 3.21 -25.53
C LEU A 846 17.88 4.00 -24.21
N LYS A 847 17.00 4.98 -23.92
CA LYS A 847 16.98 5.68 -22.62
C LYS A 847 16.82 4.75 -21.42
N ALA A 848 16.25 3.55 -21.64
CA ALA A 848 16.12 2.56 -20.59
C ALA A 848 17.48 2.07 -20.09
N LEU A 849 18.57 2.17 -20.87
CA LEU A 849 19.93 1.85 -20.40
C LEU A 849 20.33 2.66 -19.17
N ILE A 850 19.94 3.94 -19.09
CA ILE A 850 20.21 4.81 -17.93
C ILE A 850 19.41 4.32 -16.72
N ALA A 851 18.12 4.01 -16.92
CA ALA A 851 17.25 3.53 -15.87
C ALA A 851 17.72 2.17 -15.33
N PHE A 852 18.11 1.25 -16.22
CA PHE A 852 18.66 -0.05 -15.85
C PHE A 852 20.04 0.09 -15.17
N GLY A 853 20.93 0.94 -15.69
CA GLY A 853 22.23 1.21 -15.08
C GLY A 853 22.12 1.76 -13.66
N ASN A 854 21.28 2.76 -13.43
CA ASN A 854 21.03 3.33 -12.11
C ASN A 854 20.34 2.32 -11.17
N TYR A 855 19.34 1.58 -11.66
CA TYR A 855 18.72 0.52 -10.86
C TYR A 855 19.75 -0.52 -10.40
N MET A 856 20.62 -0.96 -11.30
CA MET A 856 21.68 -1.92 -10.97
C MET A 856 22.71 -1.32 -9.98
N LYS A 857 23.12 -0.06 -10.14
CA LYS A 857 24.10 0.58 -9.26
C LYS A 857 23.52 0.91 -7.88
N ASP A 858 22.32 1.49 -7.84
CA ASP A 858 21.84 2.19 -6.64
C ASP A 858 20.74 1.42 -5.91
N ALA A 859 19.90 0.65 -6.63
CA ALA A 859 18.87 -0.18 -6.01
C ALA A 859 19.37 -1.59 -5.71
N ILE A 860 20.17 -2.17 -6.61
CA ILE A 860 20.81 -3.48 -6.40
C ILE A 860 22.17 -3.32 -5.69
N GLY A 861 22.76 -2.13 -5.73
CA GLY A 861 24.04 -1.84 -5.08
C GLY A 861 25.26 -2.28 -5.88
N LEU A 862 25.12 -2.63 -7.17
CA LEU A 862 26.19 -3.25 -7.95
C LEU A 862 27.41 -2.33 -8.09
N ARG A 863 28.56 -2.81 -7.64
CA ARG A 863 29.87 -2.17 -7.78
C ARG A 863 30.62 -2.66 -9.02
N ALA A 864 31.71 -1.97 -9.36
CA ALA A 864 32.51 -2.31 -10.54
C ALA A 864 33.28 -3.63 -10.41
N ASP A 865 33.45 -4.13 -9.18
CA ASP A 865 34.07 -5.40 -8.79
C ASP A 865 33.05 -6.49 -8.42
N ASP A 866 31.75 -6.14 -8.36
CA ASP A 866 30.67 -7.05 -7.97
C ASP A 866 30.38 -8.09 -9.04
N ALA A 867 29.33 -8.89 -8.85
CA ALA A 867 29.26 -10.24 -9.31
C ALA A 867 27.84 -10.62 -9.75
N PHE A 868 27.43 -10.39 -11.00
CA PHE A 868 26.00 -10.47 -11.33
C PHE A 868 25.65 -11.44 -12.47
N TRP A 869 24.86 -12.47 -12.14
CA TRP A 869 24.19 -13.30 -13.13
C TRP A 869 22.74 -13.58 -12.73
N ASN A 870 21.82 -13.31 -13.64
CA ASN A 870 20.40 -13.52 -13.39
C ASN A 870 20.01 -15.00 -13.58
N ILE A 871 19.35 -15.60 -12.59
CA ILE A 871 18.89 -17.00 -12.65
C ILE A 871 17.64 -17.15 -13.53
N ALA A 872 16.88 -16.05 -13.74
CA ALA A 872 15.74 -16.06 -14.63
C ALA A 872 16.15 -16.38 -16.07
N ASP A 873 15.24 -16.99 -16.82
CA ASP A 873 15.47 -17.24 -18.23
C ASP A 873 15.52 -15.91 -19.02
N PRO A 874 16.44 -15.76 -20.00
CA PRO A 874 16.57 -14.54 -20.80
C PRO A 874 15.27 -14.08 -21.49
N GLY A 875 14.34 -15.00 -21.77
CA GLY A 875 13.01 -14.74 -22.34
C GLY A 875 11.95 -14.24 -21.37
N TRP A 876 12.26 -14.16 -20.07
CA TRP A 876 11.36 -13.64 -19.06
C TRP A 876 11.64 -12.15 -18.78
N ALA A 877 10.61 -11.39 -18.40
CA ALA A 877 10.68 -9.92 -18.31
C ALA A 877 11.84 -9.41 -17.43
N TYR A 878 12.20 -10.17 -16.40
CA TYR A 878 13.30 -9.85 -15.51
C TYR A 878 14.59 -10.65 -15.77
N GLY A 879 14.66 -11.53 -16.77
CA GLY A 879 15.89 -12.22 -17.21
C GLY A 879 16.65 -11.49 -18.33
N ALA A 880 16.00 -10.53 -18.97
CA ALA A 880 16.61 -9.56 -19.89
C ALA A 880 17.82 -8.76 -19.33
N PRO A 881 17.96 -8.51 -18.00
CA PRO A 881 19.11 -7.84 -17.42
C PRO A 881 20.47 -8.54 -17.53
N THR A 882 20.50 -9.77 -18.06
CA THR A 882 21.76 -10.49 -18.33
C THR A 882 22.69 -9.70 -19.26
N ALA A 883 22.14 -8.89 -20.18
CA ALA A 883 22.92 -8.03 -21.05
C ALA A 883 23.38 -6.71 -20.40
N TYR A 884 22.67 -6.21 -19.38
CA TYR A 884 23.00 -4.94 -18.69
C TYR A 884 24.17 -5.08 -17.70
N ARG A 885 24.52 -6.32 -17.29
CA ARG A 885 25.76 -6.67 -16.57
C ARG A 885 26.99 -6.01 -17.19
N MET A 886 27.00 -5.93 -18.51
CA MET A 886 28.17 -5.56 -19.30
C MET A 886 28.52 -4.07 -19.16
N MET A 887 27.57 -3.20 -18.79
CA MET A 887 27.86 -1.77 -18.51
C MET A 887 28.72 -1.53 -17.25
N MET A 888 28.75 -2.47 -16.30
CA MET A 888 29.41 -2.28 -14.99
C MET A 888 30.61 -3.20 -14.75
N ALA A 889 30.90 -4.13 -15.68
CA ALA A 889 32.10 -4.98 -15.75
C ALA A 889 32.44 -5.79 -14.47
N ALA A 890 31.50 -6.65 -14.08
CA ALA A 890 31.40 -7.37 -12.80
C ALA A 890 31.50 -8.94 -12.93
N ASP A 891 32.08 -9.69 -11.96
CA ASP A 891 32.56 -11.10 -11.87
C ASP A 891 31.78 -12.00 -10.83
N PRO A 892 31.20 -13.20 -11.10
CA PRO A 892 29.82 -13.69 -10.81
C PRO A 892 29.36 -14.06 -9.36
N ALA A 893 28.07 -13.81 -9.07
CA ALA A 893 27.27 -14.36 -7.95
C ALA A 893 25.84 -14.74 -8.42
N GLN A 894 25.18 -15.65 -7.69
CA GLN A 894 23.85 -16.24 -7.99
C GLN A 894 22.74 -15.57 -7.15
N MET A 895 21.52 -15.37 -7.70
CA MET A 895 20.38 -14.70 -7.01
C MET A 895 18.98 -15.21 -7.43
N ALA A 896 18.01 -15.30 -6.51
CA ALA A 896 16.60 -15.63 -6.78
C ALA A 896 15.63 -14.45 -6.48
N GLN A 897 14.54 -14.31 -7.25
CA GLN A 897 13.64 -13.14 -7.22
C GLN A 897 12.15 -13.51 -7.05
N LEU A 898 11.38 -12.63 -6.38
CA LEU A 898 9.93 -12.77 -6.13
C LEU A 898 9.12 -11.66 -6.79
N LYS A 899 7.94 -12.00 -7.34
CA LYS A 899 7.17 -11.14 -8.26
C LYS A 899 6.52 -9.90 -7.61
N GLU A 900 6.08 -9.98 -6.36
CA GLU A 900 5.32 -8.90 -5.72
C GLU A 900 6.15 -7.95 -4.83
N VAL A 901 7.26 -8.45 -4.28
CA VAL A 901 8.06 -7.76 -3.24
C VAL A 901 9.45 -7.33 -3.71
N GLY A 902 9.78 -7.55 -4.99
CA GLY A 902 11.11 -7.28 -5.52
C GLY A 902 12.13 -8.34 -5.11
N MET A 903 13.41 -7.98 -5.18
CA MET A 903 14.51 -8.89 -4.84
C MET A 903 14.76 -8.89 -3.33
N VAL A 904 14.21 -9.89 -2.64
CA VAL A 904 14.30 -10.02 -1.17
C VAL A 904 15.34 -11.05 -0.71
N VAL A 905 15.91 -11.83 -1.63
CA VAL A 905 16.98 -12.81 -1.37
C VAL A 905 18.09 -12.64 -2.40
N CYS A 906 19.32 -12.37 -1.96
CA CYS A 906 20.47 -12.19 -2.83
C CYS A 906 21.80 -12.36 -2.09
N ASN A 907 22.90 -12.50 -2.84
CA ASN A 907 24.26 -12.44 -2.31
C ASN A 907 24.79 -11.00 -2.39
N HIS A 908 24.29 -10.12 -1.52
CA HIS A 908 24.61 -8.68 -1.53
C HIS A 908 26.04 -8.41 -0.99
N HIS A 909 26.82 -7.53 -1.65
CA HIS A 909 28.22 -7.23 -1.29
C HIS A 909 28.37 -6.58 0.11
N GLY A 910 27.34 -5.87 0.58
CA GLY A 910 27.27 -5.28 1.92
C GLY A 910 27.11 -6.31 3.05
N LEU A 911 26.92 -7.59 2.72
CA LEU A 911 26.87 -8.70 3.65
C LEU A 911 28.20 -9.47 3.49
N SER A 912 29.02 -9.56 4.54
CA SER A 912 30.21 -10.42 4.54
C SER A 912 29.76 -11.86 4.81
N HIS A 913 29.78 -12.72 3.80
CA HIS A 913 29.36 -14.13 3.90
C HIS A 913 30.12 -15.03 2.91
N ASP A 914 30.13 -16.32 3.22
CA ASP A 914 30.57 -17.37 2.30
C ASP A 914 29.42 -17.80 1.38
N VAL A 915 29.68 -17.87 0.08
CA VAL A 915 28.66 -18.26 -0.91
C VAL A 915 28.47 -19.78 -0.90
N ARG A 916 27.27 -20.23 -0.53
CA ARG A 916 26.89 -21.64 -0.55
C ARG A 916 26.39 -22.06 -1.94
N ALA A 917 27.01 -23.09 -2.52
CA ALA A 917 26.59 -23.64 -3.80
C ALA A 917 25.16 -24.22 -3.72
N GLY A 918 24.29 -23.82 -4.65
CA GLY A 918 22.89 -24.25 -4.70
C GLY A 918 21.92 -23.40 -3.88
N ALA A 919 22.41 -22.47 -3.05
CA ALA A 919 21.58 -21.52 -2.33
C ALA A 919 21.15 -20.35 -3.23
N ALA A 920 19.94 -19.85 -3.02
CA ALA A 920 19.38 -18.65 -3.61
C ALA A 920 20.03 -17.35 -3.10
N GLY A 921 20.68 -17.40 -1.94
CA GLY A 921 21.39 -16.28 -1.30
C GLY A 921 20.90 -16.02 0.12
N PHE A 922 21.13 -14.80 0.62
CA PHE A 922 20.75 -14.33 1.96
C PHE A 922 19.62 -13.30 1.86
N ALA A 923 19.00 -12.95 3.00
CA ALA A 923 18.05 -11.85 3.04
C ALA A 923 18.70 -10.55 2.50
N SER A 924 18.05 -9.90 1.55
CA SER A 924 18.52 -8.61 1.03
C SER A 924 18.46 -7.54 2.14
N PRO A 925 19.44 -6.62 2.24
CA PRO A 925 19.41 -5.56 3.25
C PRO A 925 18.08 -4.79 3.28
N GLY A 926 17.49 -4.64 4.47
CA GLY A 926 16.19 -4.01 4.68
C GLY A 926 14.98 -4.95 4.52
N TYR A 927 15.21 -6.23 4.24
CA TYR A 927 14.23 -7.30 4.37
C TYR A 927 14.68 -8.30 5.43
N ARG A 928 13.75 -8.78 6.24
CA ARG A 928 13.90 -9.97 7.06
C ARG A 928 13.03 -11.08 6.46
N VAL A 929 13.68 -12.15 6.02
CA VAL A 929 13.00 -13.34 5.48
C VAL A 929 13.06 -14.47 6.51
N ALA A 930 12.04 -15.31 6.53
CA ALA A 930 11.95 -16.49 7.36
C ALA A 930 11.30 -17.64 6.58
N VAL A 931 11.52 -18.87 7.05
CA VAL A 931 10.80 -20.05 6.57
C VAL A 931 9.81 -20.44 7.67
N VAL A 932 8.53 -20.50 7.33
CA VAL A 932 7.44 -20.72 8.30
C VAL A 932 6.56 -21.93 7.93
N ASP A 933 5.88 -22.48 8.93
CA ASP A 933 4.80 -23.47 8.73
C ASP A 933 3.48 -22.81 8.26
N ASP A 934 2.45 -23.63 8.01
CA ASP A 934 1.12 -23.18 7.60
C ASP A 934 0.42 -22.28 8.63
N GLN A 935 0.88 -22.29 9.89
CA GLN A 935 0.38 -21.45 10.98
C GLN A 935 1.22 -20.19 11.20
N GLY A 936 2.26 -19.97 10.38
CA GLY A 936 3.17 -18.83 10.48
C GLY A 936 4.12 -18.91 11.68
N ASN A 937 4.50 -20.10 12.13
CA ASN A 937 5.60 -20.28 13.09
C ASN A 937 6.91 -20.50 12.30
N GLU A 938 8.00 -19.85 12.72
CA GLU A 938 9.31 -20.06 12.10
C GLU A 938 9.81 -21.48 12.33
N LEU A 939 10.29 -22.10 11.26
CA LEU A 939 10.85 -23.46 11.31
C LEU A 939 12.35 -23.41 11.65
N PRO A 940 12.87 -24.48 12.27
CA PRO A 940 14.31 -24.63 12.50
C PRO A 940 15.11 -24.63 11.19
N ALA A 941 16.41 -24.36 11.30
CA ALA A 941 17.32 -24.45 10.16
C ALA A 941 17.24 -25.82 9.45
N ASP A 942 17.47 -25.82 8.14
CA ASP A 942 17.45 -27.00 7.27
C ASP A 942 16.09 -27.74 7.26
N THR A 943 15.01 -27.06 7.63
CA THR A 943 13.63 -27.58 7.54
C THR A 943 12.88 -26.84 6.44
N ALA A 944 12.32 -27.59 5.49
CA ALA A 944 11.55 -27.02 4.39
C ALA A 944 10.20 -26.45 4.89
N GLY A 945 9.87 -25.25 4.45
CA GLY A 945 8.60 -24.59 4.75
C GLY A 945 8.29 -23.46 3.78
N ILE A 946 7.29 -22.65 4.07
CA ILE A 946 6.87 -21.54 3.22
C ILE A 946 7.80 -20.36 3.43
N LEU A 947 8.40 -19.85 2.35
CA LEU A 947 9.17 -18.64 2.36
C LEU A 947 8.27 -17.44 2.67
N ALA A 948 8.63 -16.70 3.71
CA ALA A 948 7.89 -15.56 4.22
C ALA A 948 8.78 -14.33 4.41
N VAL A 949 8.19 -13.15 4.23
CA VAL A 949 8.81 -11.86 4.54
C VAL A 949 8.18 -11.31 5.82
N ASP A 950 9.00 -11.00 6.83
CA ASP A 950 8.55 -10.35 8.07
C ASP A 950 8.25 -8.88 7.79
N ILE A 951 6.97 -8.53 7.73
CA ILE A 951 6.49 -7.19 7.40
C ILE A 951 6.96 -6.17 8.44
N SER A 952 7.02 -6.58 9.72
CA SER A 952 7.35 -5.68 10.83
C SER A 952 8.85 -5.33 10.89
N GLN A 953 9.69 -6.22 10.35
CA GLN A 953 11.15 -6.06 10.32
C GLN A 953 11.71 -5.91 8.90
N SER A 954 10.84 -5.74 7.91
CA SER A 954 11.20 -5.44 6.52
C SER A 954 10.70 -4.05 6.16
N PRO A 955 11.36 -2.96 6.62
CA PRO A 955 10.95 -1.59 6.30
C PRO A 955 10.94 -1.30 4.78
N MET A 956 11.61 -2.15 3.99
CA MET A 956 11.60 -2.15 2.53
C MET A 956 10.36 -2.80 1.90
N MET A 957 9.50 -3.45 2.68
CA MET A 957 8.34 -4.14 2.16
C MET A 957 7.24 -3.14 1.77
N TRP A 958 7.18 -2.82 0.48
CA TRP A 958 6.20 -1.87 -0.10
C TRP A 958 4.92 -2.54 -0.62
N PHE A 959 4.81 -3.86 -0.55
CA PHE A 959 3.67 -4.62 -1.09
C PHE A 959 2.60 -4.88 -0.02
N GLY A 960 1.44 -4.23 -0.16
CA GLY A 960 0.31 -4.36 0.77
C GLY A 960 -0.69 -5.49 0.47
N GLY A 961 -0.36 -6.41 -0.44
CA GLY A 961 -1.23 -7.50 -0.87
C GLY A 961 -2.26 -7.12 -1.94
N TYR A 962 -2.91 -8.13 -2.52
CA TYR A 962 -3.93 -7.94 -3.54
C TYR A 962 -5.31 -7.69 -2.90
N LYS A 963 -5.91 -6.53 -3.21
CA LYS A 963 -7.25 -6.12 -2.70
C LYS A 963 -8.39 -7.09 -3.03
N GLU A 964 -8.20 -7.98 -3.99
CA GLU A 964 -9.23 -8.87 -4.55
C GLU A 964 -9.02 -10.36 -4.21
N SER A 965 -8.04 -10.71 -3.37
CA SER A 965 -7.76 -12.13 -3.06
C SER A 965 -8.80 -12.73 -2.09
N ARG A 966 -9.33 -13.92 -2.41
CA ARG A 966 -10.29 -14.66 -1.53
C ARG A 966 -9.65 -15.23 -0.26
N LYS A 967 -8.31 -15.26 -0.20
CA LYS A 967 -7.50 -15.75 0.93
C LYS A 967 -6.35 -14.76 1.13
N SER A 968 -6.23 -14.22 2.35
CA SER A 968 -5.13 -13.30 2.69
C SER A 968 -3.78 -14.02 2.56
N PRO A 969 -2.79 -13.46 1.81
CA PRO A 969 -1.43 -14.00 1.78
C PRO A 969 -0.64 -13.66 3.06
N PHE A 970 -1.28 -13.00 4.03
CA PHE A 970 -0.67 -12.61 5.30
C PHE A 970 -1.08 -13.53 6.43
N ILE A 971 -0.10 -14.00 7.20
CA ILE A 971 -0.29 -14.76 8.44
C ILE A 971 0.59 -14.12 9.52
N LYS A 972 0.00 -13.71 10.64
CA LYS A 972 0.69 -12.93 11.69
C LYS A 972 1.38 -11.69 11.09
N ASN A 973 2.69 -11.53 11.33
CA ASN A 973 3.51 -10.45 10.78
C ASN A 973 4.19 -10.84 9.46
N TYR A 974 3.82 -11.98 8.87
CA TYR A 974 4.46 -12.53 7.69
C TYR A 974 3.61 -12.38 6.44
N TYR A 975 4.25 -11.96 5.35
CA TYR A 975 3.74 -12.14 4.00
C TYR A 975 4.28 -13.44 3.41
N LEU A 976 3.36 -14.35 3.08
CA LEU A 976 3.70 -15.62 2.44
C LEU A 976 3.89 -15.42 0.95
N THR A 977 5.05 -15.80 0.46
CA THR A 977 5.44 -15.65 -0.95
C THR A 977 4.81 -16.72 -1.85
N GLY A 978 4.31 -17.80 -1.25
CA GLY A 978 3.80 -18.99 -1.94
C GLY A 978 4.89 -19.92 -2.47
N ASP A 979 6.15 -19.63 -2.16
CA ASP A 979 7.29 -20.46 -2.49
C ASP A 979 7.74 -21.27 -1.26
N THR A 980 8.28 -22.46 -1.48
CA THR A 980 8.84 -23.32 -0.44
C THR A 980 10.36 -23.21 -0.46
N ALA A 981 10.97 -22.99 0.70
CA ALA A 981 12.41 -22.83 0.85
C ALA A 981 12.92 -23.48 2.15
N GLU A 982 14.23 -23.65 2.23
CA GLU A 982 14.96 -24.06 3.44
C GLU A 982 15.92 -22.94 3.84
N LEU A 983 15.82 -22.45 5.07
CA LEU A 983 16.78 -21.52 5.64
C LEU A 983 17.86 -22.32 6.38
N HIS A 984 19.12 -22.13 6.02
CA HIS A 984 20.25 -22.85 6.61
C HIS A 984 20.78 -22.15 7.86
N ALA A 985 21.56 -22.87 8.68
CA ALA A 985 22.11 -22.35 9.93
C ALA A 985 23.06 -21.14 9.74
N ASP A 986 23.66 -21.00 8.57
CA ASP A 986 24.50 -19.87 8.19
C ASP A 986 23.69 -18.63 7.75
N GLY A 987 22.36 -18.75 7.63
CA GLY A 987 21.45 -17.71 7.14
C GLY A 987 21.26 -17.69 5.62
N SER A 988 21.95 -18.56 4.88
CA SER A 988 21.72 -18.76 3.45
C SER A 988 20.44 -19.54 3.23
N MET A 989 19.81 -19.38 2.07
CA MET A 989 18.52 -20.01 1.79
C MET A 989 18.53 -20.77 0.48
N SER A 990 17.97 -21.97 0.48
CA SER A 990 17.79 -22.79 -0.72
C SER A 990 16.32 -22.85 -1.13
N PHE A 991 16.06 -22.74 -2.43
CA PHE A 991 14.72 -22.85 -2.97
C PHE A 991 14.35 -24.33 -3.14
N VAL A 992 13.17 -24.73 -2.63
CA VAL A 992 12.67 -26.11 -2.69
C VAL A 992 11.54 -26.26 -3.72
N GLY A 993 10.57 -25.34 -3.77
CA GLY A 993 9.40 -25.50 -4.62
C GLY A 993 8.31 -24.44 -4.43
N ARG A 994 7.05 -24.82 -4.68
CA ARG A 994 5.85 -23.97 -4.52
C ARG A 994 4.90 -24.59 -3.49
N SER A 995 4.24 -23.76 -2.69
CA SER A 995 3.31 -24.19 -1.64
C SER A 995 1.85 -24.30 -2.08
N ASP A 996 1.53 -24.04 -3.35
CA ASP A 996 0.18 -24.14 -3.92
C ASP A 996 0.01 -25.38 -4.81
N ASP A 997 -1.20 -25.96 -4.81
CA ASP A 997 -1.62 -27.05 -5.69
C ASP A 997 -1.74 -26.54 -7.15
N VAL A 998 -0.63 -26.20 -7.78
CA VAL A 998 -0.58 -25.73 -9.17
C VAL A 998 0.37 -26.59 -9.98
N ILE A 999 -0.18 -27.23 -11.01
CA ILE A 999 0.59 -28.00 -11.98
C ILE A 999 1.22 -27.01 -12.94
N THR A 1000 2.55 -26.96 -12.96
CA THR A 1000 3.28 -26.11 -13.90
C THR A 1000 3.66 -26.94 -15.12
N THR A 1001 3.02 -26.67 -16.26
CA THR A 1001 3.37 -27.33 -17.53
C THR A 1001 3.47 -26.30 -18.65
N SER A 1002 4.58 -26.32 -19.39
CA SER A 1002 4.86 -25.39 -20.51
C SER A 1002 4.71 -23.89 -20.14
N GLY A 1003 4.99 -23.52 -18.89
CA GLY A 1003 4.90 -22.14 -18.41
C GLY A 1003 3.47 -21.65 -18.12
N TYR A 1004 2.46 -22.52 -18.23
CA TYR A 1004 1.10 -22.25 -17.79
C TYR A 1004 0.91 -22.74 -16.35
N ARG A 1005 0.23 -21.92 -15.54
CA ARG A 1005 -0.28 -22.30 -14.24
C ARG A 1005 -1.62 -23.00 -14.47
N ILE A 1006 -1.69 -24.31 -14.22
CA ILE A 1006 -2.91 -25.09 -14.37
C ILE A 1006 -3.29 -25.64 -13.00
N GLY A 1007 -4.44 -25.25 -12.46
CA GLY A 1007 -4.95 -25.84 -11.23
C GLY A 1007 -5.42 -27.27 -11.47
N PRO A 1008 -5.33 -28.19 -10.49
CA PRO A 1008 -5.95 -29.52 -10.58
C PRO A 1008 -7.44 -29.45 -10.98
N PHE A 1009 -8.12 -28.40 -10.53
CA PHE A 1009 -9.51 -28.08 -10.89
C PHE A 1009 -9.72 -27.78 -12.38
N ASP A 1010 -8.75 -27.16 -13.06
CA ASP A 1010 -8.85 -26.86 -14.50
C ASP A 1010 -8.73 -28.15 -15.33
N VAL A 1011 -7.89 -29.09 -14.89
CA VAL A 1011 -7.75 -30.42 -15.50
C VAL A 1011 -8.99 -31.28 -15.22
N GLU A 1012 -9.51 -31.24 -14.01
CA GLU A 1012 -10.75 -31.89 -13.60
C GLU A 1012 -11.95 -31.36 -14.41
N SER A 1013 -12.09 -30.04 -14.55
CA SER A 1013 -13.16 -29.41 -15.32
C SER A 1013 -13.11 -29.82 -16.80
N ALA A 1014 -11.93 -29.84 -17.41
CA ALA A 1014 -11.78 -30.29 -18.80
C ALA A 1014 -12.11 -31.80 -18.99
N LEU A 1015 -11.90 -32.63 -17.97
CA LEU A 1015 -12.28 -34.04 -17.99
C LEU A 1015 -13.80 -34.21 -17.82
N LEU A 1016 -14.44 -33.37 -17.00
CA LEU A 1016 -15.89 -33.35 -16.77
C LEU A 1016 -16.69 -32.83 -17.97
N GLU A 1017 -16.06 -32.09 -18.89
CA GLU A 1017 -16.68 -31.62 -20.15
C GLU A 1017 -16.93 -32.76 -21.16
N HIS A 1018 -16.40 -33.97 -20.93
CA HIS A 1018 -16.58 -35.12 -21.81
C HIS A 1018 -17.65 -36.09 -21.30
N GLU A 1019 -18.69 -36.38 -22.10
CA GLU A 1019 -19.88 -37.15 -21.71
C GLU A 1019 -19.60 -38.57 -21.14
N ALA A 1020 -18.43 -39.14 -21.41
CA ALA A 1020 -18.01 -40.45 -20.91
C ALA A 1020 -17.42 -40.45 -19.47
N VAL A 1021 -17.21 -39.28 -18.86
CA VAL A 1021 -16.56 -39.12 -17.54
C VAL A 1021 -17.54 -38.42 -16.59
N ILE A 1022 -18.21 -39.18 -15.73
CA ILE A 1022 -19.23 -38.66 -14.80
C ILE A 1022 -18.61 -38.15 -13.47
N GLU A 1023 -17.55 -38.82 -12.99
CA GLU A 1023 -16.81 -38.43 -11.79
C GLU A 1023 -15.29 -38.66 -12.02
N ALA A 1024 -14.50 -37.58 -11.92
CA ALA A 1024 -13.04 -37.62 -11.98
C ALA A 1024 -12.45 -36.91 -10.77
N ALA A 1025 -11.34 -37.43 -10.24
CA ALA A 1025 -10.53 -36.75 -9.23
C ALA A 1025 -9.06 -36.73 -9.69
N VAL A 1026 -8.44 -35.56 -9.60
CA VAL A 1026 -7.04 -35.32 -10.00
C VAL A 1026 -6.25 -34.87 -8.77
N VAL A 1027 -5.19 -35.62 -8.42
CA VAL A 1027 -4.37 -35.33 -7.23
C VAL A 1027 -2.88 -35.34 -7.59
N GLY A 1028 -2.13 -34.35 -7.09
CA GLY A 1028 -0.68 -34.32 -7.19
C GLY A 1028 -0.03 -35.29 -6.18
N VAL A 1029 0.92 -36.11 -6.63
CA VAL A 1029 1.68 -37.04 -5.79
C VAL A 1029 3.18 -36.74 -5.92
N PRO A 1030 3.91 -36.53 -4.81
CA PRO A 1030 5.36 -36.31 -4.84
C PRO A 1030 6.12 -37.49 -5.46
N ASP A 1031 7.08 -37.21 -6.35
CA ASP A 1031 7.95 -38.24 -6.91
C ASP A 1031 9.29 -38.34 -6.15
N PRO A 1032 9.67 -39.51 -5.63
CA PRO A 1032 10.86 -39.67 -4.79
C PRO A 1032 12.20 -39.39 -5.49
N GLU A 1033 12.27 -39.47 -6.82
CA GLU A 1033 13.53 -39.33 -7.57
C GLU A 1033 13.68 -37.98 -8.29
N ARG A 1034 12.57 -37.33 -8.66
CA ARG A 1034 12.58 -36.11 -9.50
C ARG A 1034 12.38 -34.81 -8.76
N THR A 1035 12.09 -34.85 -7.45
CA THR A 1035 11.78 -33.65 -6.64
C THR A 1035 10.60 -32.82 -7.15
N GLU A 1036 9.74 -33.38 -8.02
CA GLU A 1036 8.56 -32.74 -8.62
C GLU A 1036 7.26 -33.53 -8.30
N ILE A 1037 6.10 -32.87 -8.42
CA ILE A 1037 4.76 -33.47 -8.23
C ILE A 1037 4.30 -34.15 -9.54
N LYS A 1038 4.06 -35.47 -9.52
CA LYS A 1038 3.41 -36.23 -10.62
C LYS A 1038 1.90 -36.25 -10.46
N ILE A 1039 1.15 -36.32 -11.57
CA ILE A 1039 -0.33 -36.35 -11.54
C ILE A 1039 -0.84 -37.79 -11.42
N LYS A 1040 -1.69 -38.07 -10.43
CA LYS A 1040 -2.42 -39.35 -10.29
C LYS A 1040 -3.91 -39.11 -10.48
N HIS A 1041 -4.56 -39.96 -11.26
CA HIS A 1041 -5.98 -39.82 -11.63
C HIS A 1041 -6.81 -40.97 -11.06
N HIS A 1042 -8.00 -40.67 -10.55
CA HIS A 1042 -9.02 -41.65 -10.19
C HIS A 1042 -10.29 -41.41 -11.00
N LEU A 1043 -10.69 -42.40 -11.79
CA LEU A 1043 -11.94 -42.41 -12.56
C LEU A 1043 -12.91 -43.39 -11.90
N ARG A 1044 -14.13 -42.95 -11.56
CA ARG A 1044 -15.17 -43.84 -11.01
C ARG A 1044 -16.12 -44.26 -12.13
N ASN A 1045 -16.06 -45.52 -12.53
CA ASN A 1045 -16.93 -46.08 -13.57
C ASN A 1045 -18.38 -46.20 -13.08
N TRP A 1046 -19.33 -45.65 -13.85
CA TRP A 1046 -20.75 -46.00 -13.78
C TRP A 1046 -20.98 -47.30 -14.56
N LEU A 1047 -20.64 -48.44 -13.98
CA LEU A 1047 -20.91 -49.78 -14.53
C LEU A 1047 -21.93 -50.53 -13.65
N ASN A 1048 -23.13 -49.98 -13.46
CA ASN A 1048 -24.21 -50.72 -12.80
C ASN A 1048 -25.59 -50.64 -13.47
N ASN A 1049 -25.76 -49.99 -14.63
CA ASN A 1049 -27.12 -49.80 -15.18
C ASN A 1049 -27.30 -49.97 -16.69
N LEU A 1050 -26.38 -50.63 -17.41
CA LEU A 1050 -26.62 -51.01 -18.81
C LEU A 1050 -26.32 -52.49 -19.02
N GLY A 1051 -27.31 -53.31 -18.64
CA GLY A 1051 -27.43 -54.66 -19.16
C GLY A 1051 -27.78 -54.61 -20.65
N ASN A 1052 -27.02 -55.35 -21.44
CA ASN A 1052 -27.29 -55.71 -22.84
C ASN A 1052 -27.33 -54.57 -23.86
N LEU A 1053 -26.14 -54.17 -24.36
CA LEU A 1053 -25.93 -54.00 -25.80
C LEU A 1053 -24.43 -54.18 -26.11
N SER A 1054 -24.17 -55.17 -26.95
CA SER A 1054 -22.87 -55.65 -27.38
C SER A 1054 -22.18 -54.70 -28.39
N LYS A 1055 -20.84 -54.76 -28.38
CA LYS A 1055 -19.85 -54.26 -29.37
C LYS A 1055 -19.41 -52.79 -29.21
N ASN A 1056 -18.42 -52.57 -28.33
CA ASN A 1056 -17.20 -51.78 -28.56
C ASN A 1056 -16.50 -51.49 -27.21
N VAL A 1057 -15.87 -52.52 -26.64
CA VAL A 1057 -14.97 -52.36 -25.48
C VAL A 1057 -13.55 -52.23 -26.04
N CYS A 1058 -13.08 -51.00 -26.26
CA CYS A 1058 -11.68 -50.77 -26.66
C CYS A 1058 -11.05 -49.53 -26.01
N LEU A 1059 -11.80 -48.45 -25.77
CA LEU A 1059 -11.18 -47.17 -25.40
C LEU A 1059 -10.60 -47.13 -23.97
N PRO A 1060 -11.29 -47.60 -22.91
CA PRO A 1060 -10.78 -47.50 -21.54
C PRO A 1060 -9.58 -48.42 -21.27
N MET A 1061 -9.56 -49.62 -21.88
CA MET A 1061 -8.44 -50.56 -21.75
C MET A 1061 -7.20 -50.11 -22.55
N LEU A 1062 -7.37 -49.52 -23.74
CA LEU A 1062 -6.23 -48.98 -24.51
C LEU A 1062 -5.56 -47.80 -23.80
N ILE A 1063 -6.34 -46.97 -23.10
CA ILE A 1063 -5.82 -45.86 -22.30
C ILE A 1063 -5.04 -46.41 -21.11
N GLN A 1064 -5.57 -47.41 -20.40
CA GLN A 1064 -4.91 -48.06 -19.26
C GLN A 1064 -3.61 -48.79 -19.64
N ASP A 1065 -3.59 -49.50 -20.78
CA ASP A 1065 -2.41 -50.26 -21.24
C ASP A 1065 -1.30 -49.36 -21.78
N LYS A 1066 -1.63 -48.28 -22.52
CA LYS A 1066 -0.63 -47.27 -22.93
C LYS A 1066 -0.09 -46.49 -21.72
N LEU A 1067 -0.88 -46.30 -20.67
CA LEU A 1067 -0.46 -45.67 -19.40
C LEU A 1067 0.54 -46.55 -18.62
N ASN A 1068 0.30 -47.87 -18.54
CA ASN A 1068 1.22 -48.80 -17.87
C ASN A 1068 2.56 -48.95 -18.60
N LEU A 1069 2.57 -48.84 -19.94
CA LEU A 1069 3.78 -48.86 -20.76
C LEU A 1069 4.67 -47.62 -20.57
N LEU A 1070 4.12 -46.48 -20.15
CA LEU A 1070 4.89 -45.25 -19.88
C LEU A 1070 5.52 -45.22 -18.49
N LEU A 1071 5.01 -46.02 -17.54
CA LEU A 1071 5.47 -46.05 -16.14
C LEU A 1071 6.66 -47.00 -15.90
N ASN A 1072 6.88 -47.98 -16.79
CA ASN A 1072 7.91 -49.02 -16.60
C ASN A 1072 9.23 -48.78 -17.36
N TYR A 1073 9.48 -47.59 -17.94
CA TYR A 1073 10.74 -47.33 -18.65
C TYR A 1073 11.79 -46.63 -17.76
N PRO A 1074 13.00 -47.21 -17.62
CA PRO A 1074 14.08 -46.62 -16.83
C PRO A 1074 14.79 -45.53 -17.65
N ARG A 1075 14.64 -44.27 -17.21
CA ARG A 1075 15.32 -43.01 -17.61
C ARG A 1075 14.60 -42.07 -18.60
N PRO A 1076 14.74 -40.73 -18.43
CA PRO A 1076 13.71 -39.77 -18.82
C PRO A 1076 14.02 -39.02 -20.13
N GLN A 1077 12.99 -38.79 -20.96
CA GLN A 1077 12.98 -37.71 -21.95
C GLN A 1077 11.68 -36.90 -21.83
N VAL A 1078 11.85 -35.58 -21.75
CA VAL A 1078 10.86 -34.51 -21.49
C VAL A 1078 9.88 -34.28 -22.67
N ALA A 1079 9.87 -35.13 -23.71
CA ALA A 1079 9.11 -34.91 -24.93
C ALA A 1079 7.67 -35.46 -24.95
N ARG A 1080 7.18 -36.14 -23.88
CA ARG A 1080 5.98 -37.01 -24.01
C ARG A 1080 4.67 -36.50 -23.41
N PHE A 1081 4.63 -35.37 -22.72
CA PHE A 1081 3.35 -34.83 -22.21
C PHE A 1081 2.52 -34.13 -23.31
N ASN A 1082 3.18 -33.40 -24.22
CA ASN A 1082 2.51 -32.85 -25.40
C ASN A 1082 2.08 -33.95 -26.38
N ALA A 1083 2.86 -35.04 -26.50
CA ALA A 1083 2.45 -36.23 -27.26
C ALA A 1083 1.24 -36.94 -26.63
N PHE A 1084 1.11 -36.93 -25.30
CA PHE A 1084 -0.03 -37.49 -24.57
C PHE A 1084 -1.31 -36.64 -24.73
N TYR A 1085 -1.22 -35.31 -24.60
CA TYR A 1085 -2.33 -34.39 -24.86
C TYR A 1085 -2.79 -34.45 -26.33
N TYR A 1086 -1.85 -34.51 -27.28
CA TYR A 1086 -2.18 -34.66 -28.70
C TYR A 1086 -2.71 -36.05 -29.07
N GLU A 1087 -2.19 -37.15 -28.51
CA GLU A 1087 -2.71 -38.50 -28.78
C GLU A 1087 -4.12 -38.69 -28.22
N ILE A 1088 -4.43 -38.17 -27.03
CA ILE A 1088 -5.80 -38.19 -26.50
C ILE A 1088 -6.72 -37.34 -27.39
N LYS A 1089 -6.31 -36.14 -27.78
CA LYS A 1089 -7.11 -35.30 -28.68
C LYS A 1089 -7.28 -35.91 -30.08
N LYS A 1090 -6.32 -36.71 -30.54
CA LYS A 1090 -6.35 -37.44 -31.83
C LYS A 1090 -7.18 -38.73 -31.75
N LEU A 1091 -7.21 -39.38 -30.59
CA LEU A 1091 -8.10 -40.52 -30.29
C LEU A 1091 -9.54 -40.09 -30.06
N LEU A 1092 -9.77 -38.88 -29.53
CA LEU A 1092 -11.10 -38.31 -29.31
C LEU A 1092 -11.70 -37.67 -30.59
N ASN A 1093 -10.87 -37.33 -31.58
CA ASN A 1093 -11.32 -36.70 -32.84
C ASN A 1093 -11.45 -37.66 -34.03
N ASN A 1094 -11.06 -38.93 -33.90
CA ASN A 1094 -11.28 -39.95 -34.93
C ASN A 1094 -12.42 -40.88 -34.47
N ASN A 1095 -13.56 -40.79 -35.18
CA ASN A 1095 -14.84 -41.51 -35.00
C ASN A 1095 -14.83 -42.78 -34.13
#